data_AF-A0A5F2G8N0-F1
#
_entry.id   AF-A0A5F2G8N0-F1
#
_cell.length_a   1.000
_cell.length_b   1.000
_cell.length_c   1.000
_cell.angle_alpha   90.00
_cell.angle_beta   90.00
_cell.angle_gamma   90.00
#
_symmetry.space_group_name_H-M   'P 1'
#
loop_
_entity.id
_entity.type
_entity.pdbx_description
1 polymer ?
#
loop_
_entity_poly.entity_id
_entity_poly.type
_entity_poly.pdbx_seq_one_letter_code
_entity_poly.pdbx_strand_id
1 'polypeptide(L)'
;MPSDDPFTLDLFGNTALSSGLGLGVTAFGSNFGTDEPENGQSMVPAALVPPAKRSPDTAAALGPPRAADARGEDFVLAGDRGLAKGWKQRAIDNLDAIRLAAEIEDVDRAATPEEQARLIRFTGFGASDLANAVFRRSGQNGFRSGWDEIGSGLEETVPLHEYASLARCTQYAHFTPEFIVRAMWSGLQRLGWRGGKVLEPGIGTGLFPALMPATLRDASHVTGVELDPVTARIARLLQPRARIVNADFARADLPASFDLAIGNPPFSDRTVRSDRMYRSMGLRLHDYFIARSIDLLKPGGLAAFVTSVGTMDKADSSAREHIAKSADLVAAIRLPEGSFRQDAGPDVVVDILFFRKRKPGEAEGDVSWLEIDEVRPADRDDSAIRLNRWFARHSDFVLGSHATKSGPFGDTYTCLPRQGVDLEQALSEAISLLPEAIYDGEPEVIDRDADDSIDCVDDLRPDAIAIRAGSYFIAMNTALMQMVDGAPVPITVRKGRSAHGVPDKHARIIRKLIPIRDALREVLKAQELDRPWKPAQVKLRIAWSNFVRAFGPINTTVVSTSEDPETGEMRETHRRPNLQPFLDDPDCWLVASIEDYDLETNTARPGPIFTERVIAPPSAPIITCAADALAVVLNERGHVDIEHIAELLHDDVDPVITELGDAIFRDPESGGWQTADAYLSGQVRDKLKMAQAVAALDPLFERNVRALVVVQPADLGPSDITARLGAPWIPAADVVAFVKETMGAEIRIHHMPELASWTVEARQLGYMAAGTSEWGTGRRHAGELIADALNSRVPQIFDTIKEGDNERRVLNVVDTEAAKEKLAKIKTAFQTWIWSDPDRTDRLARVYNDRFNNIAPRHFNGDHLQLPGASGAFSLYRHQKRGIWRIVSAGSTYLAHAVGAGKTMTVAAAVMEQKRLGLIAKAMLVVPGHCLAQAAREFLALYPTARILVADETNFTKDKRHRFLSRAATATWDAIIITHSAFRFIGVPSAFEHQIIHDELELYESLLTKVESGDRVSRKRLERLKEGLQERLVSLATRKDDLLTISEIGVDQIIVDEAQEFR
;
A
#
# COMPACT_ATOMS: atom_id res chain seq x y z
N MET A 1 -26.62 -3.17 62.27
CA MET A 1 -26.57 -4.64 62.12
C MET A 1 -26.96 -4.95 60.69
N PRO A 2 -26.15 -5.72 59.95
CA PRO A 2 -25.70 -5.32 58.62
C PRO A 2 -26.05 -6.33 57.52
N SER A 3 -26.05 -5.87 56.27
CA SER A 3 -25.68 -6.68 55.11
C SER A 3 -25.10 -5.74 54.05
N ASP A 4 -23.79 -5.48 54.18
CA ASP A 4 -22.97 -4.83 53.17
C ASP A 4 -22.51 -5.89 52.17
N ASP A 5 -22.75 -5.61 50.88
CA ASP A 5 -22.33 -6.37 49.72
C ASP A 5 -21.05 -5.71 49.12
N PRO A 6 -19.90 -6.41 49.03
CA PRO A 6 -18.64 -5.81 48.64
C PRO A 6 -18.37 -5.95 47.14
N PHE A 7 -19.12 -5.22 46.29
CA PHE A 7 -18.75 -5.01 44.87
C PHE A 7 -19.11 -3.60 44.39
N THR A 8 -18.41 -2.61 44.93
CA THR A 8 -18.22 -1.30 44.31
C THR A 8 -16.75 -0.91 44.45
N LEU A 9 -15.97 -1.10 43.39
CA LEU A 9 -14.66 -0.46 43.24
C LEU A 9 -14.70 0.50 42.06
N ASP A 10 -14.42 1.72 42.44
CA ASP A 10 -14.36 3.00 41.75
C ASP A 10 -13.31 2.99 40.62
N LEU A 11 -13.75 3.27 39.38
CA LEU A 11 -12.94 3.13 38.15
C LEU A 11 -12.57 4.48 37.50
N PHE A 12 -12.71 5.60 38.20
CA PHE A 12 -12.33 6.92 37.66
C PHE A 12 -11.54 7.77 38.64
N GLY A 13 -10.26 7.39 38.83
CA GLY A 13 -9.23 8.21 39.47
C GLY A 13 -8.35 8.92 38.44
N ASN A 14 -8.40 10.25 38.43
CA ASN A 14 -7.63 11.17 37.59
C ASN A 14 -6.12 10.89 37.53
N THR A 15 -5.56 10.75 36.32
CA THR A 15 -4.25 11.31 35.97
C THR A 15 -4.32 11.89 34.56
N ALA A 16 -4.13 13.20 34.46
CA ALA A 16 -4.06 13.94 33.22
C ALA A 16 -2.61 14.01 32.75
N LEU A 17 -2.33 13.76 31.46
CA LEU A 17 -1.26 14.40 30.69
C LEU A 17 -1.52 14.27 29.16
N SER A 18 -1.58 15.44 28.52
CA SER A 18 -1.23 15.75 27.13
C SER A 18 -2.01 15.12 25.95
N SER A 19 -2.99 15.88 25.47
CA SER A 19 -3.44 16.06 24.08
C SER A 19 -2.79 15.22 22.96
N GLY A 20 -3.56 14.26 22.45
CA GLY A 20 -3.44 13.68 21.10
C GLY A 20 -4.84 13.39 20.57
N LEU A 21 -5.27 14.10 19.52
CA LEU A 21 -6.63 14.05 18.98
C LEU A 21 -6.83 12.75 18.18
N GLY A 22 -7.59 11.80 18.76
CA GLY A 22 -7.99 10.54 18.13
C GLY A 22 -9.18 10.73 17.18
N LEU A 23 -9.08 10.16 15.98
CA LEU A 23 -10.10 10.12 14.95
C LEU A 23 -10.99 8.88 15.14
N GLY A 24 -12.31 9.09 15.23
CA GLY A 24 -13.32 8.04 15.21
C GLY A 24 -14.00 8.01 13.85
N VAL A 25 -13.72 6.98 13.04
CA VAL A 25 -14.37 6.76 11.75
C VAL A 25 -15.73 6.09 11.98
N THR A 26 -16.80 6.73 11.50
CA THR A 26 -18.13 6.11 11.38
C THR A 26 -18.40 5.86 9.89
N ALA A 27 -18.61 4.60 9.53
CA ALA A 27 -18.93 4.18 8.17
C ALA A 27 -20.43 4.33 7.90
N PHE A 28 -20.81 5.06 6.85
CA PHE A 28 -22.16 5.01 6.28
C PHE A 28 -22.14 5.15 4.75
N GLY A 29 -22.73 4.13 4.11
CA GLY A 29 -23.55 4.10 2.88
C GLY A 29 -23.27 5.06 1.74
N SER A 30 -22.72 4.53 0.65
CA SER A 30 -22.71 5.13 -0.68
C SER A 30 -24.08 4.97 -1.36
N ASN A 31 -24.79 6.09 -1.58
CA ASN A 31 -25.89 6.21 -2.54
C ASN A 31 -25.37 6.94 -3.78
N PHE A 32 -25.24 6.24 -4.92
CA PHE A 32 -25.12 6.87 -6.23
C PHE A 32 -26.41 6.62 -7.01
N GLY A 33 -27.07 7.72 -7.39
CA GLY A 33 -28.30 7.72 -8.18
C GLY A 33 -28.04 7.31 -9.63
N THR A 34 -28.96 6.51 -10.14
CA THR A 34 -29.08 6.06 -11.52
C THR A 34 -29.99 6.99 -12.30
N ASP A 35 -29.47 7.60 -13.37
CA ASP A 35 -30.28 8.17 -14.46
C ASP A 35 -30.54 7.06 -15.50
N GLU A 36 -31.81 6.87 -15.85
CA GLU A 36 -32.31 5.87 -16.82
C GLU A 36 -31.93 6.20 -18.29
N PRO A 37 -31.78 5.18 -19.16
CA PRO A 37 -31.87 5.34 -20.62
C PRO A 37 -33.20 4.78 -21.18
N GLU A 38 -33.80 5.52 -22.11
CA GLU A 38 -34.93 5.08 -22.94
C GLU A 38 -34.50 4.16 -24.11
N ASN A 39 -35.35 3.13 -24.38
CA ASN A 39 -35.68 2.47 -25.67
C ASN A 39 -34.57 2.27 -26.74
N GLY A 40 -34.31 1.10 -27.33
CA GLY A 40 -35.03 -0.16 -27.48
C GLY A 40 -34.71 -0.78 -28.86
N GLN A 41 -34.66 -2.13 -28.92
CA GLN A 41 -34.62 -3.02 -30.11
C GLN A 41 -33.26 -3.18 -30.83
N SER A 42 -32.80 -4.34 -31.32
CA SER A 42 -33.19 -5.77 -31.30
C SER A 42 -32.07 -6.55 -32.02
N MET A 43 -31.72 -7.77 -31.57
CA MET A 43 -31.50 -9.00 -32.37
C MET A 43 -30.46 -9.99 -31.78
N VAL A 44 -31.01 -11.03 -31.12
CA VAL A 44 -30.67 -12.48 -31.11
C VAL A 44 -29.25 -12.96 -31.52
N PRO A 45 -28.57 -13.79 -30.68
CA PRO A 45 -27.55 -14.73 -31.14
C PRO A 45 -28.12 -16.15 -31.37
N ALA A 46 -27.78 -16.75 -32.51
CA ALA A 46 -28.18 -18.11 -32.89
C ALA A 46 -27.07 -19.13 -32.58
N ALA A 47 -27.47 -20.17 -31.82
CA ALA A 47 -27.08 -21.59 -31.85
C ALA A 47 -25.61 -22.02 -32.06
N LEU A 48 -25.04 -22.58 -30.98
CA LEU A 48 -23.91 -23.51 -30.98
C LEU A 48 -24.37 -24.95 -31.28
N VAL A 49 -23.63 -25.66 -32.13
CA VAL A 49 -23.76 -27.10 -32.44
C VAL A 49 -22.42 -27.78 -32.09
N PRO A 50 -22.40 -29.03 -31.58
CA PRO A 50 -21.45 -29.49 -30.55
C PRO A 50 -20.17 -30.13 -31.11
N PRO A 51 -19.11 -30.33 -30.28
CA PRO A 51 -17.86 -30.91 -30.73
C PRO A 51 -17.91 -32.45 -30.77
N ALA A 52 -17.45 -33.01 -31.88
CA ALA A 52 -17.28 -34.45 -32.07
C ALA A 52 -15.81 -34.87 -31.86
N LYS A 53 -15.62 -35.72 -30.84
CA LYS A 53 -14.69 -36.86 -30.70
C LYS A 53 -13.26 -36.75 -31.27
N ARG A 54 -12.30 -36.77 -30.34
CA ARG A 54 -10.87 -37.07 -30.53
C ARG A 54 -10.62 -38.49 -31.05
N SER A 55 -9.57 -38.64 -31.85
CA SER A 55 -8.79 -39.87 -32.09
C SER A 55 -7.30 -39.49 -32.26
N PRO A 56 -6.36 -40.40 -31.98
CA PRO A 56 -5.09 -40.08 -31.32
C PRO A 56 -3.85 -40.01 -32.23
N ASP A 57 -2.83 -39.34 -31.71
CA ASP A 57 -1.38 -39.46 -31.93
C ASP A 57 -0.82 -39.64 -33.34
N THR A 58 -0.18 -38.57 -33.82
CA THR A 58 1.05 -38.67 -34.62
C THR A 58 2.07 -37.67 -34.08
N ALA A 59 3.17 -38.19 -33.53
CA ALA A 59 4.37 -37.45 -33.17
C ALA A 59 4.90 -36.68 -34.39
N ALA A 60 5.04 -35.37 -34.26
CA ALA A 60 5.67 -34.51 -35.26
C ALA A 60 6.99 -33.96 -34.71
N ALA A 61 8.02 -34.13 -35.52
CA ALA A 61 9.43 -33.84 -35.28
C ALA A 61 9.71 -32.37 -34.91
N LEU A 62 10.74 -32.21 -34.07
CA LEU A 62 11.45 -30.95 -33.83
C LEU A 62 11.90 -30.32 -35.17
N GLY A 63 11.40 -29.13 -35.47
CA GLY A 63 11.91 -28.28 -36.55
C GLY A 63 13.24 -27.59 -36.15
N PRO A 64 14.07 -27.17 -37.12
CA PRO A 64 15.37 -26.54 -36.86
C PRO A 64 15.22 -25.11 -36.29
N PRO A 65 16.27 -24.56 -35.65
CA PRO A 65 16.20 -23.27 -34.97
C PRO A 65 16.03 -22.13 -35.99
N ARG A 66 15.09 -21.20 -35.70
CA ARG A 66 14.85 -19.97 -36.48
C ARG A 66 16.02 -19.01 -36.26
N ALA A 67 16.75 -18.69 -37.32
CA ALA A 67 17.88 -17.77 -37.33
C ALA A 67 17.44 -16.29 -37.35
N ALA A 68 18.36 -15.40 -36.96
CA ALA A 68 18.27 -13.95 -36.70
C ALA A 68 17.55 -13.03 -37.73
N ASP A 69 17.09 -13.53 -38.88
CA ASP A 69 16.43 -12.72 -39.92
C ASP A 69 15.02 -12.25 -39.53
N ALA A 70 14.43 -12.77 -38.44
CA ALA A 70 13.05 -12.45 -38.06
C ALA A 70 12.87 -11.14 -37.28
N ARG A 71 13.91 -10.56 -36.66
CA ARG A 71 13.78 -9.39 -35.77
C ARG A 71 13.90 -8.03 -36.48
N GLY A 72 14.46 -7.96 -37.69
CA GLY A 72 14.70 -6.71 -38.41
C GLY A 72 16.05 -6.03 -38.08
N GLU A 73 16.28 -4.84 -38.64
CA GLU A 73 17.51 -4.07 -38.46
C GLU A 73 17.29 -2.83 -37.59
N ASP A 74 18.30 -2.48 -36.79
CA ASP A 74 18.31 -1.24 -36.00
C ASP A 74 18.27 -0.01 -36.91
N PHE A 75 17.38 0.92 -36.60
CA PHE A 75 17.20 2.15 -37.34
C PHE A 75 18.43 3.06 -37.18
N VAL A 76 18.89 3.60 -38.31
CA VAL A 76 20.02 4.51 -38.39
C VAL A 76 19.57 5.85 -38.94
N LEU A 77 19.89 6.93 -38.22
CA LEU A 77 19.59 8.28 -38.65
C LEU A 77 20.85 8.94 -39.24
N ALA A 78 20.83 9.24 -40.55
CA ALA A 78 21.95 9.88 -41.25
C ALA A 78 21.91 11.42 -41.22
N GLY A 79 20.77 12.03 -40.90
CA GLY A 79 20.55 13.48 -40.88
C GLY A 79 19.70 13.89 -39.68
N ASP A 80 18.72 14.77 -39.89
CA ASP A 80 17.75 15.16 -38.87
C ASP A 80 16.41 14.43 -39.08
N ARG A 81 15.60 14.27 -38.03
CA ARG A 81 14.32 13.53 -38.07
C ARG A 81 13.26 14.16 -38.99
N GLY A 82 13.46 15.40 -39.43
CA GLY A 82 12.52 16.12 -40.29
C GLY A 82 11.21 16.50 -39.60
N LEU A 83 11.30 16.90 -38.32
CA LEU A 83 10.13 17.27 -37.51
C LEU A 83 9.38 18.48 -38.11
N ALA A 84 8.05 18.45 -38.07
CA ALA A 84 7.24 19.57 -38.55
C ALA A 84 7.51 20.86 -37.76
N LYS A 85 7.39 22.03 -38.39
CA LYS A 85 7.62 23.33 -37.72
C LYS A 85 6.51 23.73 -36.74
N GLY A 86 5.30 23.17 -36.87
CA GLY A 86 4.14 23.50 -36.05
C GLY A 86 3.75 22.38 -35.09
N TRP A 87 3.44 22.71 -33.84
CA TRP A 87 3.04 21.75 -32.80
C TRP A 87 1.83 20.91 -33.19
N LYS A 88 0.85 21.48 -33.90
CA LYS A 88 -0.33 20.74 -34.35
C LYS A 88 0.02 19.60 -35.32
N GLN A 89 0.95 19.84 -36.26
CA GLN A 89 1.40 18.79 -37.16
C GLN A 89 2.24 17.74 -36.42
N ARG A 90 3.08 18.14 -35.46
CA ARG A 90 3.81 17.17 -34.60
C ARG A 90 2.88 16.27 -33.79
N ALA A 91 1.74 16.79 -33.35
CA ALA A 91 0.72 15.99 -32.67
C ALA A 91 0.08 14.94 -33.60
N ILE A 92 -0.14 15.29 -34.87
CA ILE A 92 -0.61 14.37 -35.90
C ILE A 92 0.46 13.32 -36.17
N ASP A 93 1.72 13.72 -36.37
CA ASP A 93 2.85 12.82 -36.61
C ASP A 93 3.02 11.82 -35.43
N ASN A 94 2.82 12.28 -34.18
CA ASN A 94 2.80 11.41 -33.00
C ASN A 94 1.67 10.37 -33.07
N LEU A 95 0.45 10.79 -33.39
CA LEU A 95 -0.71 9.90 -33.46
C LEU A 95 -0.53 8.87 -34.57
N ASP A 96 0.00 9.29 -35.72
CA ASP A 96 0.32 8.40 -36.84
C ASP A 96 1.40 7.39 -36.47
N ALA A 97 2.41 7.77 -35.69
CA ALA A 97 3.43 6.86 -35.19
C ALA A 97 2.86 5.83 -34.20
N ILE A 98 1.95 6.24 -33.30
CA ILE A 98 1.26 5.32 -32.38
C ILE A 98 0.43 4.30 -33.15
N ARG A 99 -0.37 4.75 -34.12
CA ARG A 99 -1.19 3.88 -34.98
C ARG A 99 -0.34 2.89 -35.77
N LEU A 100 0.73 3.40 -36.40
CA LEU A 100 1.65 2.58 -37.17
C LEU A 100 2.35 1.53 -36.28
N ALA A 101 2.74 1.89 -35.06
CA ALA A 101 3.35 0.94 -34.13
C ALA A 101 2.38 -0.18 -33.74
N ALA A 102 1.12 0.15 -33.47
CA ALA A 102 0.08 -0.84 -33.19
C ALA A 102 -0.17 -1.76 -34.40
N GLU A 103 -0.25 -1.21 -35.62
CA GLU A 103 -0.45 -1.99 -36.84
C GLU A 103 0.70 -2.98 -37.11
N ILE A 104 1.94 -2.57 -36.83
CA ILE A 104 3.11 -3.43 -37.01
C ILE A 104 3.12 -4.58 -35.98
N GLU A 105 2.77 -4.29 -34.71
CA GLU A 105 2.68 -5.31 -33.66
C GLU A 105 1.53 -6.30 -33.88
N ASP A 106 0.36 -5.84 -34.34
CA ASP A 106 -0.79 -6.70 -34.63
C ASP A 106 -0.49 -7.75 -35.72
N VAL A 107 0.41 -7.42 -36.65
CA VAL A 107 0.83 -8.30 -37.76
C VAL A 107 2.08 -9.11 -37.41
N ASP A 108 2.65 -8.94 -36.22
CA ASP A 108 3.85 -9.64 -35.70
C ASP A 108 5.02 -9.66 -36.70
N ARG A 109 5.41 -8.46 -37.17
CA ARG A 109 6.51 -8.28 -38.13
C ARG A 109 7.47 -7.16 -37.72
N ALA A 110 8.66 -7.16 -38.29
CA ALA A 110 9.59 -6.04 -38.17
C ALA A 110 9.11 -4.80 -38.96
N ALA A 111 9.47 -3.61 -38.45
CA ALA A 111 9.25 -2.35 -39.16
C ALA A 111 10.18 -2.22 -40.38
N THR A 112 9.65 -1.75 -41.49
CA THR A 112 10.44 -1.43 -42.70
C THR A 112 11.22 -0.12 -42.52
N PRO A 113 12.29 0.14 -43.29
CA PRO A 113 13.03 1.40 -43.21
C PRO A 113 12.16 2.64 -43.39
N GLU A 114 11.17 2.59 -44.29
CA GLU A 114 10.21 3.67 -44.52
C GLU A 114 9.29 3.90 -43.31
N GLU A 115 8.88 2.83 -42.62
CA GLU A 115 8.08 2.90 -41.40
C GLU A 115 8.90 3.40 -40.22
N GLN A 116 10.15 2.94 -40.07
CA GLN A 116 11.07 3.44 -39.06
C GLN A 116 11.31 4.95 -39.22
N ALA A 117 11.43 5.45 -40.46
CA ALA A 117 11.55 6.88 -40.75
C ALA A 117 10.31 7.71 -40.36
N ARG A 118 9.13 7.08 -40.25
CA ARG A 118 7.90 7.69 -39.72
C ARG A 118 7.85 7.58 -38.19
N LEU A 119 8.18 6.42 -37.63
CA LEU A 119 8.17 6.16 -36.19
C LEU A 119 9.12 7.07 -35.42
N ILE A 120 10.33 7.35 -35.95
CA ILE A 120 11.32 8.22 -35.29
C ILE A 120 10.86 9.69 -35.16
N ARG A 121 9.80 10.10 -35.87
CA ARG A 121 9.21 11.43 -35.75
C ARG A 121 8.35 11.61 -34.51
N PHE A 122 8.07 10.53 -33.78
CA PHE A 122 7.39 10.62 -32.49
C PHE A 122 8.24 11.41 -31.49
N THR A 123 7.71 12.52 -31.00
CA THR A 123 8.37 13.38 -30.00
C THR A 123 7.62 13.42 -28.68
N GLY A 124 6.68 12.50 -28.46
CA GLY A 124 5.79 12.51 -27.29
C GLY A 124 5.02 13.82 -27.13
N PHE A 125 4.42 14.03 -25.96
CA PHE A 125 3.53 15.16 -25.70
C PHE A 125 4.07 16.13 -24.63
N GLY A 126 5.39 16.14 -24.39
CA GLY A 126 6.00 16.93 -23.32
C GLY A 126 6.15 18.44 -23.59
N ALA A 127 5.99 18.88 -24.84
CA ALA A 127 5.93 20.31 -25.14
C ALA A 127 4.67 20.93 -24.53
N SER A 128 4.78 22.09 -23.88
CA SER A 128 3.65 22.74 -23.18
C SER A 128 2.42 22.94 -24.06
N ASP A 129 2.59 23.26 -25.35
CA ASP A 129 1.47 23.37 -26.29
C ASP A 129 0.78 22.03 -26.56
N LEU A 130 1.51 20.93 -26.63
CA LEU A 130 0.97 19.58 -26.80
C LEU A 130 0.29 19.09 -25.52
N ALA A 131 0.98 19.19 -24.39
CA ALA A 131 0.49 18.76 -23.08
C ALA A 131 -0.84 19.44 -22.71
N ASN A 132 -0.98 20.73 -23.01
CA ASN A 132 -2.16 21.51 -22.65
C ASN A 132 -3.29 21.49 -23.70
N ALA A 133 -3.06 20.92 -24.88
CA ALA A 133 -4.02 20.94 -25.99
C ALA A 133 -4.52 19.55 -26.40
N VAL A 134 -3.70 18.51 -26.27
CA VAL A 134 -4.05 17.12 -26.66
C VAL A 134 -4.79 16.38 -25.53
N PHE A 135 -4.56 16.75 -24.26
CA PHE A 135 -5.23 16.15 -23.10
C PHE A 135 -6.33 17.06 -22.54
N ARG A 136 -7.39 16.46 -21.96
CA ARG A 136 -8.46 17.21 -21.29
C ARG A 136 -7.95 17.87 -20.00
N ARG A 137 -8.45 19.07 -19.69
CA ARG A 137 -8.13 19.78 -18.44
C ARG A 137 -9.05 19.32 -17.32
N SER A 138 -8.51 19.19 -16.11
CA SER A 138 -9.30 18.86 -14.92
C SER A 138 -10.44 19.88 -14.73
N GLY A 139 -11.68 19.39 -14.64
CA GLY A 139 -12.89 20.21 -14.51
C GLY A 139 -13.47 20.79 -15.82
N GLN A 140 -12.99 20.39 -17.00
CA GLN A 140 -13.56 20.78 -18.29
C GLN A 140 -13.95 19.57 -19.15
N ASN A 141 -15.09 19.65 -19.83
CA ASN A 141 -15.67 18.56 -20.63
C ASN A 141 -15.17 18.51 -22.09
N GLY A 142 -14.22 19.37 -22.52
CA GLY A 142 -13.79 19.46 -23.91
C GLY A 142 -12.32 19.84 -24.10
N PHE A 143 -11.81 19.67 -25.33
CA PHE A 143 -10.44 20.01 -25.72
C PHE A 143 -10.30 21.50 -26.05
N ARG A 144 -9.06 21.97 -26.23
CA ARG A 144 -8.80 23.33 -26.72
C ARG A 144 -9.35 23.45 -28.14
N SER A 145 -10.08 24.53 -28.42
CA SER A 145 -10.64 24.80 -29.76
C SER A 145 -9.63 24.53 -30.88
N GLY A 146 -9.98 23.62 -31.80
CA GLY A 146 -9.15 23.23 -32.94
C GLY A 146 -8.23 22.03 -32.68
N TRP A 147 -8.34 21.36 -31.53
CA TRP A 147 -7.60 20.14 -31.16
C TRP A 147 -8.51 18.93 -30.89
N ASP A 148 -9.82 19.10 -31.00
CA ASP A 148 -10.83 18.11 -30.63
C ASP A 148 -10.65 16.76 -31.36
N GLU A 149 -10.35 16.80 -32.66
CA GLU A 149 -10.10 15.59 -33.47
C GLU A 149 -8.81 14.86 -33.07
N ILE A 150 -7.76 15.60 -32.69
CA ILE A 150 -6.46 15.03 -32.31
C ILE A 150 -6.55 14.42 -30.91
N GLY A 151 -7.18 15.13 -29.96
CA GLY A 151 -7.38 14.64 -28.60
C GLY A 151 -8.29 13.41 -28.54
N SER A 152 -9.43 13.45 -29.26
CA SER A 152 -10.33 12.30 -29.35
C SER A 152 -9.67 11.13 -30.08
N GLY A 153 -8.95 11.42 -31.18
CA GLY A 153 -8.21 10.40 -31.92
C GLY A 153 -7.15 9.69 -31.07
N LEU A 154 -6.50 10.38 -30.12
CA LEU A 154 -5.58 9.76 -29.16
C LEU A 154 -6.35 8.86 -28.17
N GLU A 155 -7.45 9.34 -27.59
CA GLU A 155 -8.31 8.56 -26.67
C GLU A 155 -8.85 7.26 -27.30
N GLU A 156 -9.15 7.29 -28.60
CA GLU A 156 -9.62 6.12 -29.36
C GLU A 156 -8.49 5.16 -29.73
N THR A 157 -7.27 5.66 -29.96
CA THR A 157 -6.15 4.87 -30.47
C THR A 157 -5.46 4.05 -29.37
N VAL A 158 -5.45 4.54 -28.13
CA VAL A 158 -4.75 3.87 -27.01
C VAL A 158 -5.70 3.50 -25.87
N PRO A 159 -5.49 2.38 -25.17
CA PRO A 159 -6.28 2.01 -24.01
C PRO A 159 -6.10 3.00 -22.85
N LEU A 160 -7.08 3.06 -21.94
CA LEU A 160 -7.15 4.07 -20.87
C LEU A 160 -5.87 4.15 -19.99
N HIS A 161 -5.22 3.02 -19.73
CA HIS A 161 -3.99 2.99 -18.93
C HIS A 161 -2.77 3.56 -19.69
N GLU A 162 -2.68 3.36 -21.01
CA GLU A 162 -1.65 3.96 -21.87
C GLU A 162 -1.89 5.45 -22.05
N TYR A 163 -3.16 5.87 -22.23
CA TYR A 163 -3.54 7.29 -22.24
C TYR A 163 -3.10 7.99 -20.95
N ALA A 164 -3.37 7.38 -19.79
CA ALA A 164 -2.95 7.91 -18.48
C ALA A 164 -1.43 7.95 -18.32
N SER A 165 -0.69 7.00 -18.91
CA SER A 165 0.78 7.01 -18.95
C SER A 165 1.31 8.17 -19.80
N LEU A 166 0.84 8.31 -21.04
CA LEU A 166 1.21 9.40 -21.95
C LEU A 166 0.93 10.77 -21.32
N ALA A 167 -0.24 10.93 -20.66
CA ALA A 167 -0.60 12.15 -19.93
C ALA A 167 0.37 12.46 -18.79
N ARG A 168 0.79 11.45 -18.03
CA ARG A 168 1.75 11.60 -16.92
C ARG A 168 3.15 11.94 -17.42
N CYS A 169 3.57 11.35 -18.53
CA CYS A 169 4.89 11.53 -19.12
C CYS A 169 5.07 12.89 -19.82
N THR A 170 4.00 13.68 -20.01
CA THR A 170 4.09 15.07 -20.49
C THR A 170 5.00 15.95 -19.63
N GLN A 171 5.16 15.63 -18.35
CA GLN A 171 6.02 16.39 -17.43
C GLN A 171 7.52 16.09 -17.62
N TYR A 172 7.88 15.03 -18.37
CA TYR A 172 9.23 14.47 -18.40
C TYR A 172 9.77 14.18 -19.82
N ALA A 173 8.92 14.22 -20.85
CA ALA A 173 9.27 13.86 -22.22
C ALA A 173 9.88 15.03 -23.01
N HIS A 174 11.18 15.27 -22.87
CA HIS A 174 11.95 16.19 -23.71
C HIS A 174 13.03 15.44 -24.50
N PHE A 175 13.01 15.57 -25.82
CA PHE A 175 13.95 14.88 -26.70
C PHE A 175 15.20 15.73 -26.95
N THR A 176 16.37 15.09 -26.93
CA THR A 176 17.66 15.74 -27.20
C THR A 176 17.82 16.05 -28.69
N PRO A 177 18.23 17.27 -29.08
CA PRO A 177 18.58 17.60 -30.46
C PRO A 177 19.70 16.73 -31.04
N GLU A 178 19.59 16.41 -32.33
CA GLU A 178 20.47 15.48 -33.03
C GLU A 178 21.95 15.91 -33.01
N PHE A 179 22.23 17.20 -33.16
CA PHE A 179 23.61 17.72 -33.14
C PHE A 179 24.30 17.52 -31.78
N ILE A 180 23.54 17.56 -30.67
CA ILE A 180 24.06 17.31 -29.32
C ILE A 180 24.40 15.82 -29.16
N VAL A 181 23.51 14.94 -29.61
CA VAL A 181 23.74 13.49 -29.57
C VAL A 181 24.98 13.11 -30.40
N ARG A 182 25.12 13.69 -31.61
CA ARG A 182 26.32 13.51 -32.46
C ARG A 182 27.59 13.98 -31.74
N ALA A 183 27.57 15.16 -31.12
CA ALA A 183 28.71 15.69 -30.37
C ALA A 183 29.09 14.80 -29.17
N MET A 184 28.11 14.23 -28.45
CA MET A 184 28.38 13.29 -27.35
C MET A 184 29.08 12.01 -27.85
N TRP A 185 28.63 11.46 -28.99
CA TRP A 185 29.30 10.31 -29.61
C TRP A 185 30.72 10.65 -30.08
N SER A 186 30.94 11.83 -30.67
CA SER A 186 32.29 12.30 -31.02
C SER A 186 33.18 12.46 -29.79
N GLY A 187 32.63 12.96 -28.68
CA GLY A 187 33.30 13.01 -27.38
C GLY A 187 33.74 11.62 -26.91
N LEU A 188 32.84 10.65 -26.92
CA LEU A 188 33.15 9.27 -26.53
C LEU A 188 34.20 8.60 -27.43
N GLN A 189 34.17 8.86 -28.73
CA GLN A 189 35.22 8.41 -29.66
C GLN A 189 36.58 9.03 -29.31
N ARG A 190 36.61 10.32 -28.97
CA ARG A 190 37.83 11.03 -28.54
C ARG A 190 38.38 10.48 -27.22
N LEU A 191 37.50 10.19 -26.26
CA LEU A 191 37.86 9.52 -25.01
C LEU A 191 38.34 8.06 -25.24
N GLY A 192 38.17 7.53 -26.46
CA GLY A 192 38.70 6.24 -26.89
C GLY A 192 37.79 5.05 -26.64
N TRP A 193 36.48 5.26 -26.49
CA TRP A 193 35.51 4.18 -26.29
C TRP A 193 35.45 3.24 -27.50
N ARG A 194 35.40 1.92 -27.27
CA ARG A 194 35.62 0.90 -28.32
C ARG A 194 34.46 -0.08 -28.52
N GLY A 195 33.34 0.10 -27.81
CA GLY A 195 32.22 -0.84 -27.80
C GLY A 195 32.00 -1.51 -26.44
N GLY A 196 31.00 -2.38 -26.35
CA GLY A 196 30.57 -3.08 -25.14
C GLY A 196 29.08 -2.94 -24.85
N LYS A 197 28.68 -3.26 -23.61
CA LYS A 197 27.28 -3.11 -23.17
C LYS A 197 26.98 -1.63 -22.87
N VAL A 198 25.96 -1.08 -23.52
CA VAL A 198 25.53 0.32 -23.39
C VAL A 198 24.22 0.38 -22.62
N LEU A 199 24.16 1.21 -21.60
CA LEU A 199 22.93 1.53 -20.87
C LEU A 199 22.41 2.91 -21.29
N GLU A 200 21.15 2.96 -21.71
CA GLU A 200 20.39 4.21 -21.78
C GLU A 200 19.23 4.16 -20.76
N PRO A 201 19.33 4.90 -19.64
CA PRO A 201 18.40 4.75 -18.50
C PRO A 201 17.01 5.37 -18.74
N GLY A 202 16.84 6.13 -19.83
CA GLY A 202 15.59 6.76 -20.27
C GLY A 202 15.60 6.90 -21.78
N ILE A 203 15.34 5.79 -22.49
CA ILE A 203 15.65 5.65 -23.92
C ILE A 203 14.77 6.47 -24.86
N GLY A 204 13.56 6.84 -24.43
CA GLY A 204 12.59 7.48 -25.32
C GLY A 204 12.40 6.63 -26.58
N THR A 205 12.52 7.24 -27.76
CA THR A 205 12.43 6.55 -29.05
C THR A 205 13.74 5.92 -29.53
N GLY A 206 14.81 5.93 -28.72
CA GLY A 206 16.11 5.38 -29.13
C GLY A 206 16.91 6.29 -30.06
N LEU A 207 16.91 7.61 -29.82
CA LEU A 207 17.67 8.55 -30.67
C LEU A 207 19.20 8.40 -30.50
N PHE A 208 19.67 8.14 -29.28
CA PHE A 208 21.08 7.88 -29.00
C PHE A 208 21.62 6.67 -29.78
N PRO A 209 20.98 5.49 -29.74
CA PRO A 209 21.40 4.37 -30.58
C PRO A 209 21.22 4.64 -32.08
N ALA A 210 20.18 5.34 -32.51
CA ALA A 210 19.96 5.67 -33.92
C ALA A 210 21.07 6.55 -34.55
N LEU A 211 21.71 7.40 -33.74
CA LEU A 211 22.82 8.27 -34.14
C LEU A 211 24.20 7.69 -33.81
N MET A 212 24.28 6.42 -33.37
CA MET A 212 25.55 5.78 -33.05
C MET A 212 26.47 5.71 -34.29
N PRO A 213 27.76 6.07 -34.17
CA PRO A 213 28.72 5.97 -35.27
C PRO A 213 28.83 4.55 -35.82
N ALA A 214 28.94 4.40 -37.14
CA ALA A 214 28.95 3.10 -37.81
C ALA A 214 30.03 2.14 -37.26
N THR A 215 31.20 2.65 -36.88
CA THR A 215 32.30 1.85 -36.33
C THR A 215 32.00 1.24 -34.96
N LEU A 216 30.97 1.71 -34.26
CA LEU A 216 30.62 1.26 -32.91
C LEU A 216 29.38 0.35 -32.89
N ARG A 217 28.53 0.37 -33.93
CA ARG A 217 27.25 -0.36 -33.96
C ARG A 217 27.42 -1.87 -33.79
N ASP A 218 28.37 -2.45 -34.51
CA ASP A 218 28.63 -3.89 -34.42
C ASP A 218 29.39 -4.31 -33.16
N ALA A 219 30.05 -3.35 -32.51
CA ALA A 219 30.78 -3.56 -31.28
C ALA A 219 29.95 -3.24 -30.03
N SER A 220 28.67 -2.89 -30.16
CA SER A 220 27.85 -2.40 -29.05
C SER A 220 26.53 -3.15 -28.93
N HIS A 221 26.06 -3.32 -27.70
CA HIS A 221 24.73 -3.85 -27.40
C HIS A 221 24.02 -2.92 -26.45
N VAL A 222 22.87 -2.42 -26.86
CA VAL A 222 22.15 -1.35 -26.15
C VAL A 222 21.04 -1.97 -25.30
N THR A 223 21.04 -1.63 -24.02
CA THR A 223 19.93 -1.84 -23.10
C THR A 223 19.29 -0.49 -22.80
N GLY A 224 18.06 -0.30 -23.25
CA GLY A 224 17.26 0.90 -23.00
C GLY A 224 16.18 0.65 -21.97
N VAL A 225 15.97 1.58 -21.04
CA VAL A 225 14.84 1.56 -20.12
C VAL A 225 13.89 2.70 -20.44
N GLU A 226 12.60 2.40 -20.63
CA GLU A 226 11.56 3.39 -20.89
C GLU A 226 10.35 3.13 -20.00
N LEU A 227 9.84 4.18 -19.35
CA LEU A 227 8.70 4.10 -18.44
C LEU A 227 7.40 3.95 -19.22
N ASP A 228 7.24 4.70 -20.31
CA ASP A 228 5.99 4.76 -21.06
C ASP A 228 5.86 3.55 -22.02
N PRO A 229 4.80 2.73 -21.91
CA PRO A 229 4.64 1.53 -22.73
C PRO A 229 4.52 1.86 -24.22
N VAL A 230 3.88 2.98 -24.60
CA VAL A 230 3.76 3.40 -26.01
C VAL A 230 5.12 3.79 -26.58
N THR A 231 5.89 4.56 -25.84
CA THR A 231 7.23 4.99 -26.24
C THR A 231 8.20 3.80 -26.30
N ALA A 232 8.13 2.87 -25.34
CA ALA A 232 8.91 1.63 -25.34
C ALA A 232 8.58 0.74 -26.56
N ARG A 233 7.30 0.69 -26.95
CA ARG A 233 6.82 0.00 -28.16
C ARG A 233 7.50 0.56 -29.42
N ILE A 234 7.46 1.87 -29.59
CA ILE A 234 8.08 2.58 -30.72
C ILE A 234 9.60 2.35 -30.71
N ALA A 235 10.25 2.39 -29.55
CA ALA A 235 11.67 2.10 -29.41
C ALA A 235 12.05 0.68 -29.84
N ARG A 236 11.23 -0.34 -29.51
CA ARG A 236 11.45 -1.73 -29.97
C ARG A 236 11.37 -1.86 -31.48
N LEU A 237 10.47 -1.15 -32.13
CA LEU A 237 10.36 -1.15 -33.60
C LEU A 237 11.51 -0.41 -34.28
N LEU A 238 12.05 0.61 -33.62
CA LEU A 238 13.21 1.36 -34.11
C LEU A 238 14.54 0.66 -33.82
N GLN A 239 14.65 -0.08 -32.73
CA GLN A 239 15.90 -0.73 -32.27
C GLN A 239 15.64 -2.22 -31.94
N PRO A 240 15.22 -3.04 -32.92
CA PRO A 240 14.83 -4.44 -32.67
C PRO A 240 15.96 -5.35 -32.18
N ARG A 241 17.23 -4.96 -32.31
CA ARG A 241 18.38 -5.71 -31.78
C ARG A 241 18.86 -5.19 -30.43
N ALA A 242 18.26 -4.12 -29.91
CA ALA A 242 18.47 -3.62 -28.57
C ALA A 242 17.53 -4.30 -27.56
N ARG A 243 17.97 -4.39 -26.30
CA ARG A 243 17.12 -4.85 -25.20
C ARG A 243 16.34 -3.67 -24.63
N ILE A 244 15.06 -3.56 -24.98
CA ILE A 244 14.18 -2.48 -24.49
C ILE A 244 13.33 -2.98 -23.31
N VAL A 245 13.60 -2.45 -22.13
CA VAL A 245 12.88 -2.77 -20.89
C VAL A 245 11.82 -1.70 -20.64
N ASN A 246 10.54 -2.08 -20.72
CA ASN A 246 9.46 -1.21 -20.29
C ASN A 246 9.29 -1.26 -18.76
N ALA A 247 9.91 -0.33 -18.04
CA ALA A 247 9.88 -0.29 -16.58
C ALA A 247 10.26 1.10 -16.05
N ASP A 248 9.91 1.38 -14.79
CA ASP A 248 10.51 2.49 -14.04
C ASP A 248 12.00 2.19 -13.80
N PHE A 249 12.91 3.05 -14.29
CA PHE A 249 14.35 2.89 -14.08
C PHE A 249 14.69 2.74 -12.60
N ALA A 250 13.92 3.34 -11.69
CA ALA A 250 14.13 3.19 -10.26
C ALA A 250 13.81 1.81 -9.70
N ARG A 251 13.06 1.00 -10.44
CA ARG A 251 12.62 -0.36 -10.07
C ARG A 251 13.17 -1.46 -10.97
N ALA A 252 13.72 -1.11 -12.12
CA ALA A 252 14.34 -2.06 -13.04
C ALA A 252 15.50 -2.78 -12.35
N ASP A 253 15.55 -4.10 -12.41
CA ASP A 253 16.70 -4.85 -11.89
C ASP A 253 17.73 -5.01 -13.00
N LEU A 254 18.85 -4.30 -12.89
CA LEU A 254 19.90 -4.26 -13.91
C LEU A 254 21.24 -4.66 -13.27
N PRO A 255 21.97 -5.64 -13.85
CA PRO A 255 23.27 -6.02 -13.34
C PRO A 255 24.30 -4.92 -13.63
N ALA A 256 25.19 -4.65 -12.68
CA ALA A 256 26.30 -3.71 -12.84
C ALA A 256 27.36 -4.28 -13.81
N SER A 257 27.07 -4.20 -15.11
CA SER A 257 27.79 -4.90 -16.18
C SER A 257 27.99 -4.05 -17.44
N PHE A 258 27.73 -2.75 -17.36
CA PHE A 258 27.76 -1.86 -18.53
C PHE A 258 29.14 -1.21 -18.72
N ASP A 259 29.56 -1.07 -19.98
CA ASP A 259 30.81 -0.42 -20.38
C ASP A 259 30.62 1.08 -20.66
N LEU A 260 29.39 1.47 -21.02
CA LEU A 260 28.97 2.84 -21.27
C LEU A 260 27.57 3.10 -20.73
N ALA A 261 27.37 4.26 -20.11
CA ALA A 261 26.05 4.80 -19.82
C ALA A 261 25.91 6.15 -20.53
N ILE A 262 24.89 6.28 -21.38
CA ILE A 262 24.68 7.50 -22.18
C ILE A 262 23.20 7.85 -22.18
N GLY A 263 22.87 9.14 -22.18
CA GLY A 263 21.49 9.57 -22.44
C GLY A 263 21.16 10.95 -21.91
N ASN A 264 19.86 11.24 -21.89
CA ASN A 264 19.28 12.47 -21.35
C ASN A 264 18.28 12.13 -20.23
N PRO A 265 18.74 12.04 -18.97
CA PRO A 265 17.86 11.84 -17.83
C PRO A 265 16.71 12.85 -17.74
N PRO A 266 15.50 12.46 -17.28
CA PRO A 266 14.37 13.37 -17.17
C PRO A 266 14.59 14.45 -16.10
N PHE A 267 14.34 15.71 -16.47
CA PHE A 267 14.55 16.87 -15.59
C PHE A 267 13.33 17.08 -14.69
N SER A 268 13.49 16.84 -13.39
CA SER A 268 12.48 17.16 -12.39
C SER A 268 13.11 17.47 -11.04
N ASP A 269 12.49 18.38 -10.28
CA ASP A 269 12.79 18.64 -8.87
C ASP A 269 12.24 17.53 -7.94
N ARG A 270 11.49 16.56 -8.49
CA ARG A 270 11.03 15.39 -7.76
C ARG A 270 12.23 14.59 -7.23
N THR A 271 12.24 14.35 -5.92
CA THR A 271 13.19 13.43 -5.27
C THR A 271 12.81 11.98 -5.52
N VAL A 272 13.78 11.15 -5.92
CA VAL A 272 13.58 9.69 -6.06
C VAL A 272 13.75 9.03 -4.70
N ARG A 273 12.67 8.38 -4.24
CA ARG A 273 12.63 7.64 -2.96
C ARG A 273 12.31 6.16 -3.12
N SER A 274 12.03 5.71 -4.36
CA SER A 274 11.65 4.33 -4.69
C SER A 274 12.83 3.37 -4.67
N ASP A 275 14.04 3.83 -4.99
CA ASP A 275 15.23 2.99 -4.97
C ASP A 275 15.90 2.98 -3.59
N ARG A 276 15.96 1.79 -2.99
CA ARG A 276 16.49 1.55 -1.64
C ARG A 276 17.93 2.04 -1.47
N MET A 277 18.78 1.97 -2.50
CA MET A 277 20.20 2.32 -2.38
C MET A 277 20.44 3.83 -2.34
N TYR A 278 19.62 4.61 -3.05
CA TYR A 278 19.79 6.07 -3.17
C TYR A 278 18.78 6.88 -2.35
N ARG A 279 17.73 6.26 -1.81
CA ARG A 279 16.66 6.93 -1.04
C ARG A 279 17.17 7.81 0.10
N SER A 280 18.23 7.39 0.80
CA SER A 280 18.82 8.15 1.91
C SER A 280 19.49 9.45 1.47
N MET A 281 19.93 9.53 0.21
CA MET A 281 20.63 10.68 -0.37
C MET A 281 19.66 11.76 -0.89
N GLY A 282 18.37 11.44 -1.03
CA GLY A 282 17.36 12.43 -1.43
C GLY A 282 17.60 13.05 -2.82
N LEU A 283 18.25 12.32 -3.72
CA LEU A 283 18.63 12.81 -5.05
C LEU A 283 17.39 13.21 -5.87
N ARG A 284 17.48 14.36 -6.55
CA ARG A 284 16.50 14.76 -7.57
C ARG A 284 16.53 13.76 -8.73
N LEU A 285 15.45 13.69 -9.51
CA LEU A 285 15.27 12.68 -10.56
C LEU A 285 16.47 12.58 -11.51
N HIS A 286 16.94 13.70 -12.05
CA HIS A 286 18.09 13.73 -12.95
C HIS A 286 19.41 13.33 -12.27
N ASP A 287 19.65 13.77 -11.03
CA ASP A 287 20.84 13.40 -10.26
C ASP A 287 20.86 11.90 -9.91
N TYR A 288 19.68 11.35 -9.58
CA TYR A 288 19.50 9.93 -9.31
C TYR A 288 19.82 9.07 -10.54
N PHE A 289 19.31 9.45 -11.71
CA PHE A 289 19.57 8.73 -12.96
C PHE A 289 21.08 8.71 -13.29
N ILE A 290 21.78 9.83 -13.11
CA ILE A 290 23.24 9.92 -13.34
C ILE A 290 23.99 9.05 -12.34
N ALA A 291 23.73 9.24 -11.03
CA ALA A 291 24.39 8.49 -9.97
C ALA A 291 24.21 6.98 -10.15
N ARG A 292 22.97 6.55 -10.42
CA ARG A 292 22.66 5.14 -10.60
C ARG A 292 23.28 4.53 -11.84
N SER A 293 23.26 5.26 -12.94
CA SER A 293 23.87 4.78 -14.18
C SER A 293 25.38 4.60 -14.01
N ILE A 294 26.06 5.50 -13.30
CA ILE A 294 27.48 5.38 -12.97
C ILE A 294 27.74 4.17 -12.07
N ASP A 295 26.90 3.90 -11.07
CA ASP A 295 27.06 2.73 -10.19
C ASP A 295 26.85 1.40 -10.94
N LEU A 296 26.05 1.38 -12.02
CA LEU A 296 25.86 0.23 -12.90
C LEU A 296 27.01 -0.01 -13.91
N LEU A 297 27.95 0.94 -14.05
CA LEU A 297 29.11 0.76 -14.91
C LEU A 297 30.12 -0.25 -14.33
N LYS A 298 30.85 -0.92 -15.21
CA LYS A 298 32.08 -1.63 -14.87
C LYS A 298 33.19 -0.64 -14.49
N PRO A 299 34.17 -1.06 -13.67
CA PRO A 299 35.40 -0.30 -13.47
C PRO A 299 36.08 0.05 -14.82
N GLY A 300 36.48 1.31 -15.02
CA GLY A 300 37.01 1.82 -16.30
C GLY A 300 35.94 2.20 -17.34
N GLY A 301 34.65 2.02 -17.03
CA GLY A 301 33.54 2.43 -17.90
C GLY A 301 33.40 3.95 -18.01
N LEU A 302 32.71 4.41 -19.06
CA LEU A 302 32.42 5.83 -19.28
C LEU A 302 30.94 6.15 -19.06
N ALA A 303 30.66 7.39 -18.66
CA ALA A 303 29.31 7.93 -18.63
C ALA A 303 29.24 9.27 -19.36
N ALA A 304 28.19 9.51 -20.15
CA ALA A 304 27.96 10.77 -20.84
C ALA A 304 26.48 11.17 -20.74
N PHE A 305 26.17 12.30 -20.08
CA PHE A 305 24.78 12.72 -19.85
C PHE A 305 24.53 14.16 -20.25
N VAL A 306 23.34 14.42 -20.78
CA VAL A 306 22.77 15.78 -20.80
C VAL A 306 21.97 15.98 -19.53
N THR A 307 22.22 17.07 -18.79
CA THR A 307 21.49 17.40 -17.55
C THR A 307 21.17 18.89 -17.46
N SER A 308 20.31 19.25 -16.52
CA SER A 308 20.08 20.67 -16.18
C SER A 308 21.27 21.25 -15.41
N VAL A 309 21.41 22.58 -15.43
CA VAL A 309 22.39 23.31 -14.59
C VAL A 309 22.27 22.99 -13.10
N GLY A 310 21.11 22.51 -12.66
CA GLY A 310 20.82 22.12 -11.29
C GLY A 310 21.72 21.01 -10.75
N THR A 311 22.31 20.15 -11.59
CA THR A 311 23.27 19.13 -11.11
C THR A 311 24.58 19.75 -10.64
N MET A 312 25.11 20.69 -11.43
CA MET A 312 26.43 21.27 -11.20
C MET A 312 26.38 22.48 -10.25
N ASP A 313 25.41 23.38 -10.41
CA ASP A 313 25.42 24.67 -9.72
C ASP A 313 24.67 24.69 -8.38
N LYS A 314 23.92 23.63 -8.04
CA LYS A 314 23.19 23.58 -6.77
C LYS A 314 24.14 23.59 -5.57
N ALA A 315 23.74 24.31 -4.53
CA ALA A 315 24.47 24.41 -3.26
C ALA A 315 24.64 23.05 -2.56
N ASP A 316 23.64 22.17 -2.67
CA ASP A 316 23.71 20.80 -2.15
C ASP A 316 24.64 19.92 -2.99
N SER A 317 25.82 19.61 -2.46
CA SER A 317 26.83 18.78 -3.11
C SER A 317 26.57 17.27 -3.02
N SER A 318 25.52 16.80 -2.33
CA SER A 318 25.30 15.37 -2.02
C SER A 318 25.36 14.44 -3.24
N ALA A 319 24.77 14.85 -4.37
CA ALA A 319 24.83 14.09 -5.62
C ALA A 319 26.24 14.04 -6.20
N ARG A 320 26.93 15.18 -6.22
CA ARG A 320 28.29 15.32 -6.74
C ARG A 320 29.28 14.53 -5.88
N GLU A 321 29.12 14.58 -4.56
CA GLU A 321 29.91 13.80 -3.61
C GLU A 321 29.70 12.30 -3.78
N HIS A 322 28.47 11.84 -4.01
CA HIS A 322 28.22 10.41 -4.27
C HIS A 322 28.90 9.95 -5.56
N ILE A 323 28.74 10.69 -6.66
CA ILE A 323 29.40 10.40 -7.94
C ILE A 323 30.92 10.40 -7.77
N ALA A 324 31.47 11.39 -7.06
CA ALA A 324 32.89 11.52 -6.82
C ALA A 324 33.50 10.37 -6.00
N LYS A 325 32.71 9.50 -5.33
CA LYS A 325 33.23 8.30 -4.63
C LYS A 325 33.68 7.20 -5.59
N SER A 326 33.08 7.11 -6.77
CA SER A 326 33.36 6.03 -7.73
C SER A 326 33.80 6.52 -9.11
N ALA A 327 33.58 7.79 -9.47
CA ALA A 327 33.89 8.32 -10.80
C ALA A 327 34.59 9.69 -10.76
N ASP A 328 35.43 9.94 -11.77
CA ASP A 328 36.07 11.22 -12.03
C ASP A 328 35.25 12.02 -13.06
N LEU A 329 35.06 13.32 -12.82
CA LEU A 329 34.54 14.23 -13.84
C LEU A 329 35.66 14.50 -14.87
N VAL A 330 35.43 14.09 -16.12
CA VAL A 330 36.38 14.27 -17.22
C VAL A 330 36.23 15.66 -17.84
N ALA A 331 34.98 16.05 -18.12
CA ALA A 331 34.63 17.36 -18.64
C ALA A 331 33.16 17.65 -18.37
N ALA A 332 32.82 18.94 -18.20
CA ALA A 332 31.45 19.43 -18.25
C ALA A 332 31.37 20.62 -19.22
N ILE A 333 30.40 20.59 -20.13
CA ILE A 333 30.19 21.61 -21.17
C ILE A 333 28.82 22.26 -20.97
N ARG A 334 28.76 23.59 -20.84
CA ARG A 334 27.51 24.34 -20.66
C ARG A 334 27.02 24.94 -21.97
N LEU A 335 25.78 24.63 -22.34
CA LEU A 335 25.12 25.17 -23.53
C LEU A 335 24.25 26.39 -23.18
N PRO A 336 24.11 27.37 -24.10
CA PRO A 336 23.29 28.56 -23.86
C PRO A 336 21.78 28.25 -23.84
N GLU A 337 20.98 29.17 -23.30
CA GLU A 337 19.52 29.09 -23.34
C GLU A 337 19.02 29.03 -24.79
N GLY A 338 17.98 28.23 -25.03
CA GLY A 338 17.40 28.05 -26.36
C GLY A 338 18.06 26.97 -27.22
N SER A 339 19.07 26.25 -26.71
CA SER A 339 19.73 25.12 -27.41
C SER A 339 18.78 23.96 -27.73
N PHE A 340 17.63 23.87 -27.04
CA PHE A 340 16.59 22.85 -27.23
C PHE A 340 15.31 23.40 -27.91
N ARG A 341 15.29 24.68 -28.29
CA ARG A 341 14.07 25.43 -28.64
C ARG A 341 13.35 24.91 -29.90
N GLN A 342 14.08 24.37 -30.88
CA GLN A 342 13.49 23.86 -32.12
C GLN A 342 12.76 22.51 -31.94
N ASP A 343 13.16 21.70 -30.95
CA ASP A 343 12.70 20.31 -30.84
C ASP A 343 11.92 20.00 -29.55
N ALA A 344 12.20 20.66 -28.41
CA ALA A 344 11.68 20.24 -27.11
C ALA A 344 10.84 21.29 -26.33
N GLY A 345 10.87 22.58 -26.71
CA GLY A 345 9.91 23.60 -26.22
C GLY A 345 10.40 24.62 -25.17
N PRO A 346 11.11 24.27 -24.07
CA PRO A 346 11.47 25.26 -23.04
C PRO A 346 12.88 25.87 -23.21
N ASP A 347 13.03 27.13 -22.79
CA ASP A 347 14.31 27.86 -22.73
C ASP A 347 15.10 27.48 -21.47
N VAL A 348 15.71 26.30 -21.47
CA VAL A 348 16.52 25.80 -20.35
C VAL A 348 17.98 25.77 -20.73
N VAL A 349 18.85 26.16 -19.79
CA VAL A 349 20.30 25.99 -19.87
C VAL A 349 20.63 24.55 -19.48
N VAL A 350 21.45 23.87 -20.27
CA VAL A 350 21.80 22.47 -20.06
C VAL A 350 23.31 22.26 -20.07
N ASP A 351 23.75 21.23 -19.36
CA ASP A 351 25.14 20.81 -19.26
C ASP A 351 25.31 19.41 -19.86
N ILE A 352 26.41 19.19 -20.58
CA ILE A 352 26.86 17.87 -21.04
C ILE A 352 28.00 17.43 -20.13
N LEU A 353 27.84 16.31 -19.45
CA LEU A 353 28.80 15.80 -18.46
C LEU A 353 29.44 14.51 -18.95
N PHE A 354 30.76 14.42 -18.87
CA PHE A 354 31.54 13.21 -19.14
C PHE A 354 32.21 12.71 -17.86
N PHE A 355 32.03 11.43 -17.55
CA PHE A 355 32.61 10.77 -16.38
C PHE A 355 33.40 9.52 -16.77
N ARG A 356 34.41 9.18 -15.97
CA ARG A 356 35.11 7.88 -16.01
C ARG A 356 34.98 7.20 -14.67
N LYS A 357 34.47 5.97 -14.64
CA LYS A 357 34.41 5.18 -13.41
C LYS A 357 35.79 4.65 -13.06
N ARG A 358 36.28 4.97 -11.87
CA ARG A 358 37.62 4.58 -11.41
C ARG A 358 37.71 3.07 -11.19
N LYS A 359 38.92 2.54 -11.37
CA LYS A 359 39.23 1.15 -11.00
C LYS A 359 39.45 1.02 -9.49
N PRO A 360 39.15 -0.15 -8.88
CA PRO A 360 39.46 -0.39 -7.48
C PRO A 360 40.94 -0.11 -7.16
N GLY A 361 41.19 0.82 -6.24
CA GLY A 361 42.54 1.20 -5.81
C GLY A 361 43.18 2.38 -6.56
N GLU A 362 42.52 2.95 -7.57
CA GLU A 362 42.94 4.23 -8.15
C GLU A 362 42.70 5.39 -7.18
N ALA A 363 43.62 6.37 -7.17
CA ALA A 363 43.46 7.60 -6.39
C ALA A 363 42.32 8.46 -6.95
N GLU A 364 41.72 9.27 -6.07
CA GLU A 364 40.71 10.24 -6.49
C GLU A 364 41.32 11.29 -7.44
N GLY A 365 40.60 11.62 -8.52
CA GLY A 365 40.95 12.70 -9.44
C GLY A 365 40.70 14.09 -8.85
N ASP A 366 40.56 15.11 -9.72
CA ASP A 366 40.22 16.45 -9.26
C ASP A 366 38.79 16.49 -8.69
N VAL A 367 38.67 16.84 -7.42
CA VAL A 367 37.40 17.01 -6.69
C VAL A 367 36.98 18.47 -6.55
N SER A 368 37.70 19.41 -7.18
CA SER A 368 37.42 20.85 -7.07
C SER A 368 36.03 21.22 -7.61
N TRP A 369 35.48 20.45 -8.55
CA TRP A 369 34.12 20.60 -9.09
C TRP A 369 33.00 20.27 -8.09
N LEU A 370 33.30 19.78 -6.88
CA LEU A 370 32.31 19.65 -5.82
C LEU A 370 31.84 21.03 -5.29
N GLU A 371 32.71 22.03 -5.38
CA GLU A 371 32.52 23.37 -4.84
C GLU A 371 31.91 24.35 -5.87
N ILE A 372 31.46 25.50 -5.34
CA ILE A 372 30.85 26.61 -6.09
C ILE A 372 31.74 27.84 -5.91
N ASP A 373 31.95 28.60 -6.99
CA ASP A 373 32.67 29.87 -6.97
C ASP A 373 31.73 31.03 -7.38
N GLU A 374 32.11 32.25 -7.00
CA GLU A 374 31.39 33.48 -7.36
C GLU A 374 32.04 34.14 -8.59
N VAL A 375 31.25 34.33 -9.65
CA VAL A 375 31.66 35.00 -10.90
C VAL A 375 30.86 36.28 -11.07
N ARG A 376 31.52 37.36 -11.48
CA ARG A 376 30.88 38.64 -11.79
C ARG A 376 30.81 38.82 -13.31
N PRO A 377 29.62 39.02 -13.90
CA PRO A 377 29.50 39.39 -15.31
C PRO A 377 30.25 40.70 -15.60
N ALA A 378 30.89 40.81 -16.75
CA ALA A 378 31.70 41.98 -17.11
C ALA A 378 30.88 43.27 -17.34
N ASP A 379 29.57 43.15 -17.61
CA ASP A 379 28.78 44.22 -18.22
C ASP A 379 27.69 44.85 -17.33
N ARG A 380 27.59 44.49 -16.03
CA ARG A 380 26.60 45.11 -15.11
C ARG A 380 27.12 45.20 -13.67
N ASP A 381 26.64 46.21 -12.96
CA ASP A 381 26.77 46.42 -11.50
C ASP A 381 25.90 45.39 -10.70
N ASP A 382 25.83 44.15 -11.22
CA ASP A 382 24.95 43.08 -10.76
C ASP A 382 25.62 42.22 -9.67
N SER A 383 24.78 41.63 -8.83
CA SER A 383 25.16 40.69 -7.76
C SER A 383 25.99 39.52 -8.29
N ALA A 384 26.96 39.06 -7.49
CA ALA A 384 27.80 37.91 -7.83
C ALA A 384 26.96 36.65 -8.15
N ILE A 385 27.25 36.00 -9.28
CA ILE A 385 26.60 34.76 -9.70
C ILE A 385 27.37 33.58 -9.11
N ARG A 386 26.67 32.71 -8.41
CA ARG A 386 27.22 31.46 -7.86
C ARG A 386 27.05 30.34 -8.88
N LEU A 387 28.15 29.74 -9.32
CA LEU A 387 28.16 28.61 -10.26
C LEU A 387 29.26 27.62 -9.93
N ASN A 388 29.16 26.40 -10.44
CA ASN A 388 30.13 25.35 -10.14
C ASN A 388 31.58 25.78 -10.45
N ARG A 389 32.51 25.47 -9.56
CA ARG A 389 33.92 25.82 -9.71
C ARG A 389 34.54 25.35 -11.03
N TRP A 390 34.09 24.22 -11.58
CA TRP A 390 34.51 23.76 -12.90
C TRP A 390 34.25 24.83 -13.97
N PHE A 391 33.00 25.29 -14.10
CA PHE A 391 32.63 26.29 -15.10
C PHE A 391 33.26 27.66 -14.85
N ALA A 392 33.54 28.00 -13.58
CA ALA A 392 34.24 29.24 -13.23
C ALA A 392 35.70 29.25 -13.68
N ARG A 393 36.37 28.09 -13.70
CA ARG A 393 37.79 27.95 -14.07
C ARG A 393 38.01 27.51 -15.52
N HIS A 394 36.97 27.00 -16.16
CA HIS A 394 37.01 26.45 -17.52
C HIS A 394 36.05 27.19 -18.46
N SER A 395 36.32 28.48 -18.70
CA SER A 395 35.47 29.34 -19.56
C SER A 395 35.33 28.83 -21.01
N ASP A 396 36.30 28.07 -21.49
CA ASP A 396 36.29 27.47 -22.84
C ASP A 396 35.23 26.37 -22.99
N PHE A 397 34.73 25.84 -21.87
CA PHE A 397 33.63 24.87 -21.82
C PHE A 397 32.26 25.51 -21.53
N VAL A 398 32.17 26.85 -21.54
CA VAL A 398 30.91 27.59 -21.44
C VAL A 398 30.61 28.24 -22.79
N LEU A 399 29.63 27.70 -23.53
CA LEU A 399 29.31 28.10 -24.91
C LEU A 399 28.35 29.31 -24.98
N GLY A 400 28.43 30.19 -23.99
CA GLY A 400 27.59 31.37 -23.86
C GLY A 400 28.18 32.38 -22.87
N SER A 401 27.33 33.27 -22.36
CA SER A 401 27.71 34.28 -21.37
C SER A 401 26.84 34.16 -20.13
N HIS A 402 27.45 34.08 -18.94
CA HIS A 402 26.72 34.03 -17.68
C HIS A 402 25.91 35.31 -17.45
N ALA A 403 24.62 35.17 -17.14
CA ALA A 403 23.73 36.29 -16.86
C ALA A 403 22.63 35.89 -15.87
N THR A 404 21.86 36.87 -15.41
CA THR A 404 20.65 36.69 -14.61
C THR A 404 19.42 37.14 -15.40
N LYS A 405 18.31 36.44 -15.21
CA LYS A 405 17.01 36.75 -15.82
C LYS A 405 15.96 36.87 -14.72
N SER A 406 15.27 38.00 -14.67
CA SER A 406 14.19 38.22 -13.71
C SER A 406 12.94 37.44 -14.10
N GLY A 407 12.45 36.62 -13.18
CA GLY A 407 11.23 35.83 -13.32
C GLY A 407 10.19 36.12 -12.22
N PRO A 408 9.00 35.51 -12.29
CA PRO A 408 7.91 35.69 -11.31
C PRO A 408 8.27 35.30 -9.87
N PHE A 409 9.35 34.54 -9.69
CA PHE A 409 9.84 34.02 -8.41
C PHE A 409 11.21 34.59 -8.00
N GLY A 410 11.69 35.63 -8.69
CA GLY A 410 12.99 36.27 -8.45
C GLY A 410 13.97 36.16 -9.63
N ASP A 411 15.20 36.63 -9.42
CA ASP A 411 16.28 36.54 -10.40
C ASP A 411 16.84 35.11 -10.46
N THR A 412 16.94 34.56 -11.66
CA THR A 412 17.43 33.20 -11.92
C THR A 412 18.62 33.23 -12.86
N TYR A 413 19.54 32.28 -12.71
CA TYR A 413 20.70 32.16 -13.58
C TYR A 413 20.29 31.78 -15.01
N THR A 414 20.97 32.37 -16.01
CA THR A 414 20.91 31.94 -17.42
C THR A 414 22.30 32.00 -18.08
N CYS A 415 22.44 31.34 -19.22
CA CYS A 415 23.60 31.40 -20.09
C CYS A 415 23.14 31.94 -21.45
N LEU A 416 23.44 33.20 -21.75
CA LEU A 416 23.00 33.84 -22.98
C LEU A 416 23.83 33.38 -24.17
N PRO A 417 23.22 33.12 -25.34
CA PRO A 417 23.96 32.80 -26.56
C PRO A 417 24.82 33.99 -27.00
N ARG A 418 26.04 33.70 -27.47
CA ARG A 418 26.93 34.72 -28.05
C ARG A 418 26.46 35.05 -29.47
N GLN A 419 26.33 36.35 -29.79
CA GLN A 419 25.91 36.76 -31.12
C GLN A 419 26.92 36.35 -32.19
N GLY A 420 26.44 35.76 -33.29
CA GLY A 420 27.28 35.37 -34.43
C GLY A 420 28.09 34.08 -34.24
N VAL A 421 27.92 33.37 -33.13
CA VAL A 421 28.56 32.07 -32.88
C VAL A 421 27.63 30.94 -33.28
N ASP A 422 28.10 30.05 -34.15
CA ASP A 422 27.41 28.80 -34.47
C ASP A 422 27.58 27.79 -33.32
N LEU A 423 26.47 27.32 -32.76
CA LEU A 423 26.50 26.48 -31.57
C LEU A 423 27.04 25.07 -31.85
N GLU A 424 26.74 24.50 -33.03
CA GLU A 424 27.20 23.16 -33.40
C GLU A 424 28.73 23.16 -33.61
N GLN A 425 29.26 24.20 -34.25
CA GLN A 425 30.70 24.42 -34.37
C GLN A 425 31.35 24.63 -33.01
N ALA A 426 30.81 25.52 -32.18
CA ALA A 426 31.37 25.80 -30.84
C ALA A 426 31.37 24.55 -29.94
N LEU A 427 30.33 23.72 -30.03
CA LEU A 427 30.27 22.45 -29.32
C LEU A 427 31.31 21.45 -29.83
N SER A 428 31.51 21.38 -31.15
CA SER A 428 32.56 20.54 -31.76
C SER A 428 33.97 20.97 -31.32
N GLU A 429 34.22 22.28 -31.23
CA GLU A 429 35.46 22.85 -30.71
C GLU A 429 35.67 22.48 -29.23
N ALA A 430 34.64 22.60 -28.39
CA ALA A 430 34.71 22.16 -26.99
C ALA A 430 34.94 20.65 -26.84
N ILE A 431 34.31 19.83 -27.69
CA ILE A 431 34.56 18.39 -27.74
C ILE A 431 36.04 18.08 -28.08
N SER A 432 36.68 18.88 -28.94
CA SER A 432 38.11 18.71 -29.26
C SER A 432 39.06 19.00 -28.09
N LEU A 433 38.59 19.68 -27.03
CA LEU A 433 39.37 19.95 -25.82
C LEU A 433 39.34 18.79 -24.82
N LEU A 434 38.49 17.76 -25.03
CA LEU A 434 38.48 16.56 -24.17
C LEU A 434 39.84 15.84 -24.26
N PRO A 435 40.27 15.13 -23.20
CA PRO A 435 41.47 14.31 -23.25
C PRO A 435 41.31 13.15 -24.26
N GLU A 436 42.41 12.69 -24.83
CA GLU A 436 42.40 11.59 -25.81
C GLU A 436 42.65 10.24 -25.14
N ALA A 437 41.88 9.24 -25.53
CA ALA A 437 42.12 7.82 -25.25
C ALA A 437 42.28 7.46 -23.75
N ILE A 438 41.46 8.05 -22.88
CA ILE A 438 41.43 7.75 -21.44
C ILE A 438 40.58 6.51 -21.08
N TYR A 439 39.82 5.96 -22.04
CA TYR A 439 39.05 4.75 -21.84
C TYR A 439 39.98 3.55 -21.65
N ASP A 440 39.83 2.89 -20.51
CA ASP A 440 40.65 1.76 -20.09
C ASP A 440 39.80 0.56 -19.63
N GLY A 441 38.53 0.52 -20.04
CA GLY A 441 37.64 -0.63 -19.84
C GLY A 441 38.00 -1.84 -20.71
N GLU A 442 37.58 -3.01 -20.26
CA GLU A 442 37.77 -4.30 -20.96
C GLU A 442 36.40 -4.83 -21.42
N PRO A 443 35.88 -4.39 -22.58
CA PRO A 443 34.57 -4.81 -23.05
C PRO A 443 34.61 -6.30 -23.42
N GLU A 444 33.59 -7.03 -22.96
CA GLU A 444 33.41 -8.45 -23.31
C GLU A 444 32.93 -8.58 -24.75
N VAL A 445 33.20 -9.73 -25.38
CA VAL A 445 32.65 -10.06 -26.69
C VAL A 445 31.14 -10.19 -26.56
N ILE A 446 30.40 -9.40 -27.34
CA ILE A 446 28.95 -9.42 -27.37
C ILE A 446 28.52 -10.65 -28.18
N ASP A 447 27.96 -11.64 -27.50
CA ASP A 447 27.23 -12.74 -28.13
C ASP A 447 25.78 -12.32 -28.36
N ARG A 448 25.41 -12.07 -29.62
CA ARG A 448 24.08 -11.58 -30.01
C ARG A 448 22.98 -12.65 -29.85
N ASP A 449 23.36 -13.93 -29.76
CA ASP A 449 22.42 -15.06 -29.70
C ASP A 449 22.27 -15.67 -28.29
N ALA A 450 23.15 -15.32 -27.33
CA ALA A 450 23.15 -15.90 -25.98
C ALA A 450 22.07 -15.36 -25.02
N ASP A 451 21.67 -14.08 -25.18
CA ASP A 451 20.65 -13.44 -24.32
C ASP A 451 19.22 -13.96 -24.61
N ASP A 452 19.01 -14.69 -25.72
CA ASP A 452 17.73 -15.34 -26.08
C ASP A 452 17.36 -16.52 -25.16
N SER A 453 18.27 -16.92 -24.26
CA SER A 453 18.03 -18.00 -23.28
C SER A 453 17.48 -17.51 -21.93
N ILE A 454 17.40 -16.19 -21.71
CA ILE A 454 16.98 -15.60 -20.43
C ILE A 454 15.48 -15.20 -20.46
N ASP A 455 14.85 -15.16 -21.62
CA ASP A 455 13.40 -14.89 -21.77
C ASP A 455 12.49 -16.11 -21.54
N CYS A 456 13.03 -17.19 -20.94
CA CYS A 456 12.26 -18.36 -20.54
C CYS A 456 12.52 -18.71 -19.06
N VAL A 457 12.13 -17.82 -18.16
CA VAL A 457 11.96 -18.16 -16.73
C VAL A 457 10.50 -18.01 -16.34
N ASP A 458 9.69 -18.89 -16.90
CA ASP A 458 8.49 -19.42 -16.27
C ASP A 458 8.32 -20.85 -16.79
N ASP A 459 8.86 -21.83 -16.05
CA ASP A 459 8.22 -23.14 -15.87
C ASP A 459 8.99 -24.03 -14.87
N LEU A 460 8.36 -24.18 -13.72
CA LEU A 460 8.37 -25.31 -12.79
C LEU A 460 9.32 -26.48 -13.14
N ARG A 461 10.41 -26.61 -12.36
CA ARG A 461 10.95 -27.93 -11.99
C ARG A 461 10.58 -28.25 -10.54
N PRO A 462 9.60 -29.14 -10.28
CA PRO A 462 9.44 -29.77 -8.99
C PRO A 462 10.47 -30.91 -8.90
N ASP A 463 11.42 -30.81 -7.95
CA ASP A 463 12.00 -31.96 -7.20
C ASP A 463 13.36 -31.70 -6.53
N ALA A 464 13.86 -30.46 -6.48
CA ALA A 464 14.87 -30.09 -5.49
C ALA A 464 14.20 -29.34 -4.33
N ILE A 465 14.18 -29.94 -3.13
CA ILE A 465 13.74 -29.27 -1.91
C ILE A 465 14.65 -28.05 -1.70
N ALA A 466 14.16 -26.86 -2.07
CA ALA A 466 14.81 -25.60 -1.75
C ALA A 466 14.85 -25.46 -0.23
N ILE A 467 16.05 -25.58 0.36
CA ILE A 467 16.26 -25.37 1.79
C ILE A 467 15.92 -23.89 2.07
N ARG A 468 14.92 -23.65 2.92
CA ARG A 468 14.36 -22.32 3.16
C ARG A 468 15.37 -21.43 3.89
N ALA A 469 15.35 -20.13 3.61
CA ALA A 469 16.13 -19.15 4.38
C ALA A 469 15.78 -19.23 5.88
N GLY A 470 16.80 -19.20 6.73
CA GLY A 470 16.72 -19.42 8.18
C GLY A 470 16.90 -20.88 8.61
N SER A 471 16.64 -21.87 7.74
CA SER A 471 16.71 -23.29 8.11
C SER A 471 18.12 -23.75 8.45
N TYR A 472 18.25 -24.49 9.55
CA TYR A 472 19.49 -25.18 9.90
C TYR A 472 19.57 -26.55 9.21
N PHE A 473 20.74 -26.95 8.73
CA PHE A 473 20.96 -28.28 8.18
C PHE A 473 22.38 -28.75 8.40
N ILE A 474 22.60 -30.06 8.23
CA ILE A 474 23.93 -30.67 8.33
C ILE A 474 24.41 -30.94 6.90
N ALA A 475 25.49 -30.27 6.48
CA ALA A 475 26.09 -30.50 5.17
C ALA A 475 26.77 -31.88 5.08
N MET A 476 27.08 -32.34 3.87
CA MET A 476 27.73 -33.65 3.63
C MET A 476 29.07 -33.80 4.39
N ASN A 477 29.76 -32.69 4.65
CA ASN A 477 30.98 -32.63 5.44
C ASN A 477 30.75 -32.60 6.97
N THR A 478 29.51 -32.87 7.44
CA THR A 478 29.07 -32.84 8.84
C THR A 478 29.08 -31.47 9.54
N ALA A 479 29.36 -30.39 8.78
CA ALA A 479 29.30 -29.03 9.28
C ALA A 479 27.83 -28.62 9.53
N LEU A 480 27.60 -27.91 10.62
CA LEU A 480 26.31 -27.29 10.91
C LEU A 480 26.21 -26.00 10.09
N MET A 481 25.23 -25.93 9.19
CA MET A 481 25.01 -24.81 8.28
C MET A 481 23.65 -24.16 8.57
N GLN A 482 23.52 -22.89 8.23
CA GLN A 482 22.26 -22.17 8.19
C GLN A 482 22.10 -21.51 6.82
N MET A 483 20.91 -21.56 6.25
CA MET A 483 20.61 -20.83 5.03
C MET A 483 20.39 -19.34 5.36
N VAL A 484 21.22 -18.43 4.84
CA VAL A 484 21.10 -16.98 5.06
C VAL A 484 21.11 -16.31 3.69
N ASP A 485 20.05 -15.54 3.39
CA ASP A 485 19.90 -14.82 2.11
C ASP A 485 20.10 -15.70 0.86
N GLY A 486 19.63 -16.96 0.93
CA GLY A 486 19.74 -17.93 -0.17
C GLY A 486 21.09 -18.66 -0.27
N ALA A 487 22.07 -18.33 0.58
CA ALA A 487 23.37 -18.98 0.62
C ALA A 487 23.59 -19.79 1.92
N PRO A 488 24.24 -20.97 1.86
CA PRO A 488 24.53 -21.77 3.04
C PRO A 488 25.75 -21.22 3.80
N VAL A 489 25.54 -20.74 5.03
CA VAL A 489 26.57 -20.16 5.92
C VAL A 489 26.94 -21.15 7.03
N PRO A 490 28.23 -21.41 7.31
CA PRO A 490 28.66 -22.30 8.38
C PRO A 490 28.52 -21.66 9.77
N ILE A 491 27.97 -22.41 10.72
CA ILE A 491 27.90 -21.98 12.13
C ILE A 491 29.19 -22.34 12.86
N THR A 492 29.94 -21.31 13.27
CA THR A 492 31.15 -21.48 14.06
C THR A 492 30.82 -21.72 15.53
N VAL A 493 31.34 -22.81 16.09
CA VAL A 493 31.18 -23.15 17.51
C VAL A 493 32.31 -22.48 18.31
N ARG A 494 31.93 -21.74 19.36
CA ARG A 494 32.89 -21.10 20.27
C ARG A 494 33.77 -22.16 20.95
N LYS A 495 35.09 -22.08 20.77
CA LYS A 495 36.08 -22.86 21.53
C LYS A 495 36.69 -21.98 22.64
N GLY A 496 36.43 -22.30 23.91
CA GLY A 496 37.00 -21.58 25.05
C GLY A 496 36.43 -20.16 25.27
N ARG A 497 37.27 -19.20 25.69
CA ARG A 497 36.86 -17.84 26.09
C ARG A 497 36.64 -16.84 24.92
N SER A 498 36.70 -17.23 23.65
CA SER A 498 36.53 -16.30 22.50
C SER A 498 35.13 -15.66 22.43
N ALA A 499 35.01 -14.38 22.09
CA ALA A 499 33.71 -13.69 22.00
C ALA A 499 32.88 -14.03 20.74
N HIS A 500 33.48 -14.70 19.75
CA HIS A 500 32.84 -15.04 18.47
C HIS A 500 32.39 -16.51 18.41
N GLY A 501 31.18 -16.74 17.89
CA GLY A 501 30.59 -18.06 17.64
C GLY A 501 29.44 -18.44 18.60
N VAL A 502 28.65 -19.44 18.20
CA VAL A 502 27.54 -19.98 19.00
C VAL A 502 28.10 -20.87 20.13
N PRO A 503 27.57 -20.80 21.36
CA PRO A 503 28.00 -21.69 22.45
C PRO A 503 27.88 -23.17 22.08
N ASP A 504 28.83 -24.00 22.51
CA ASP A 504 28.82 -25.45 22.24
C ASP A 504 27.49 -26.12 22.65
N LYS A 505 26.92 -25.70 23.78
CA LYS A 505 25.59 -26.16 24.24
C LYS A 505 24.50 -25.86 23.21
N HIS A 506 24.47 -24.65 22.65
CA HIS A 506 23.47 -24.24 21.67
C HIS A 506 23.64 -24.99 20.34
N ALA A 507 24.88 -25.17 19.88
CA ALA A 507 25.16 -25.95 18.68
C ALA A 507 24.73 -27.43 18.82
N ARG A 508 24.90 -28.03 20.01
CA ARG A 508 24.40 -29.38 20.30
C ARG A 508 22.87 -29.48 20.33
N ILE A 509 22.19 -28.46 20.85
CA ILE A 509 20.71 -28.37 20.83
C ILE A 509 20.21 -28.31 19.39
N ILE A 510 20.73 -27.40 18.56
CA ILE A 510 20.34 -27.25 17.14
C ILE A 510 20.53 -28.58 16.38
N ARG A 511 21.68 -29.23 16.54
CA ARG A 511 21.99 -30.52 15.89
C ARG A 511 21.00 -31.63 16.25
N LYS A 512 20.37 -31.57 17.43
CA LYS A 512 19.41 -32.59 17.89
C LYS A 512 17.95 -32.23 17.57
N LEU A 513 17.64 -30.95 17.33
CA LEU A 513 16.31 -30.51 16.85
C LEU A 513 16.13 -30.74 15.34
N ILE A 514 17.19 -30.68 14.53
CA ILE A 514 17.13 -30.92 13.07
C ILE A 514 16.48 -32.29 12.73
N PRO A 515 16.90 -33.43 13.30
CA PRO A 515 16.25 -34.73 13.02
C PRO A 515 14.79 -34.81 13.47
N ILE A 516 14.41 -34.05 14.50
CA ILE A 516 13.01 -33.99 14.97
C ILE A 516 12.17 -33.24 13.93
N ARG A 517 12.63 -32.07 13.48
CA ARG A 517 11.99 -31.29 12.40
C ARG A 517 11.83 -32.11 11.12
N ASP A 518 12.90 -32.76 10.69
CA ASP A 518 12.92 -33.48 9.42
C ASP A 518 11.99 -34.71 9.46
N ALA A 519 12.02 -35.48 10.56
CA ALA A 519 11.11 -36.60 10.76
C ALA A 519 9.64 -36.16 10.91
N LEU A 520 9.41 -35.00 11.56
CA LEU A 520 8.07 -34.42 11.68
C LEU A 520 7.50 -34.04 10.31
N ARG A 521 8.29 -33.35 9.46
CA ARG A 521 7.88 -33.07 8.07
C ARG A 521 7.63 -34.34 7.25
N GLU A 522 8.44 -35.38 7.46
CA GLU A 522 8.25 -36.67 6.80
C GLU A 522 6.89 -37.30 7.18
N VAL A 523 6.51 -37.25 8.47
CA VAL A 523 5.20 -37.72 8.94
C VAL A 523 4.06 -36.91 8.32
N LEU A 524 4.14 -35.58 8.36
CA LEU A 524 3.09 -34.71 7.84
C LEU A 524 2.88 -34.89 6.33
N LYS A 525 3.97 -34.92 5.55
CA LYS A 525 3.91 -35.14 4.10
C LYS A 525 3.37 -36.53 3.73
N ALA A 526 3.67 -37.55 4.54
CA ALA A 526 3.12 -38.88 4.34
C ALA A 526 1.60 -38.92 4.63
N GLN A 527 1.13 -38.23 5.68
CA GLN A 527 -0.30 -38.17 6.01
C GLN A 527 -1.11 -37.34 5.00
N GLU A 528 -0.54 -36.25 4.49
CA GLU A 528 -1.12 -35.39 3.44
C GLU A 528 -1.32 -36.17 2.12
N LEU A 529 -0.30 -36.92 1.69
CA LEU A 529 -0.32 -37.70 0.44
C LEU A 529 -0.98 -39.08 0.59
N ASP A 530 -1.62 -39.35 1.72
CA ASP A 530 -2.22 -40.64 2.08
C ASP A 530 -1.27 -41.86 1.92
N ARG A 531 0.02 -41.65 2.21
CA ARG A 531 1.08 -42.68 2.15
C ARG A 531 1.34 -43.28 3.53
N PRO A 532 1.88 -44.51 3.66
CA PRO A 532 2.21 -45.09 4.96
C PRO A 532 3.16 -44.22 5.82
N TRP A 533 2.65 -43.64 6.92
CA TRP A 533 3.41 -42.70 7.78
C TRP A 533 4.00 -43.32 9.05
N LYS A 534 3.58 -44.54 9.44
CA LYS A 534 4.04 -45.21 10.67
C LYS A 534 5.57 -45.31 10.78
N PRO A 535 6.35 -45.63 9.72
CA PRO A 535 7.81 -45.66 9.82
C PRO A 535 8.43 -44.29 10.14
N ALA A 536 7.94 -43.21 9.53
CA ALA A 536 8.37 -41.84 9.82
C ALA A 536 8.01 -41.44 11.26
N GLN A 537 6.86 -41.88 11.76
CA GLN A 537 6.41 -41.63 13.14
C GLN A 537 7.30 -42.31 14.18
N VAL A 538 7.83 -43.50 13.86
CA VAL A 538 8.84 -44.18 14.70
C VAL A 538 10.15 -43.40 14.69
N LYS A 539 10.61 -42.89 13.53
CA LYS A 539 11.81 -42.03 13.45
C LYS A 539 11.65 -40.77 14.32
N LEU A 540 10.50 -40.11 14.23
CA LEU A 540 10.17 -38.92 15.04
C LEU A 540 10.23 -39.25 16.54
N ARG A 541 9.64 -40.38 16.95
CA ARG A 541 9.66 -40.84 18.36
C ARG A 541 11.08 -41.09 18.87
N ILE A 542 11.93 -41.71 18.05
CA ILE A 542 13.34 -41.96 18.40
C ILE A 542 14.10 -40.64 18.52
N ALA A 543 13.93 -39.72 17.56
CA ALA A 543 14.59 -38.42 17.56
C ALA A 543 14.19 -37.58 18.80
N TRP A 544 12.88 -37.50 19.09
CA TRP A 544 12.34 -36.80 20.26
C TRP A 544 12.83 -37.41 21.57
N SER A 545 12.73 -38.75 21.73
CA SER A 545 13.21 -39.43 22.95
C SER A 545 14.70 -39.18 23.21
N ASN A 546 15.50 -39.13 22.14
CA ASN A 546 16.94 -38.84 22.24
C ASN A 546 17.22 -37.38 22.62
N PHE A 547 16.37 -36.43 22.19
CA PHE A 547 16.49 -35.03 22.60
C PHE A 547 16.10 -34.84 24.07
N VAL A 548 14.95 -35.38 24.48
CA VAL A 548 14.44 -35.25 25.86
C VAL A 548 15.42 -35.86 26.87
N ARG A 549 16.04 -36.99 26.55
CA ARG A 549 17.10 -37.59 27.41
C ARG A 549 18.34 -36.71 27.56
N ALA A 550 18.66 -35.88 26.56
CA ALA A 550 19.88 -35.08 26.55
C ALA A 550 19.68 -33.66 27.13
N PHE A 551 18.50 -33.07 26.94
CA PHE A 551 18.24 -31.65 27.25
C PHE A 551 16.96 -31.38 28.06
N GLY A 552 16.15 -32.41 28.34
CA GLY A 552 14.80 -32.24 28.88
C GLY A 552 13.77 -31.84 27.81
N PRO A 553 12.54 -31.46 28.21
CA PRO A 553 11.49 -31.03 27.29
C PRO A 553 11.92 -29.93 26.32
N ILE A 554 11.46 -29.99 25.06
CA ILE A 554 11.67 -28.93 24.06
C ILE A 554 11.12 -27.59 24.57
N ASN A 555 9.93 -27.60 25.15
CA ASN A 555 9.17 -26.44 25.61
C ASN A 555 9.51 -25.97 27.03
N THR A 556 10.61 -26.44 27.61
CA THR A 556 11.08 -26.00 28.93
C THR A 556 11.08 -24.47 29.03
N THR A 557 10.36 -23.92 30.01
CA THR A 557 10.19 -22.47 30.20
C THR A 557 10.61 -22.09 31.62
N VAL A 558 11.44 -21.04 31.73
CA VAL A 558 11.88 -20.45 32.99
C VAL A 558 11.23 -19.07 33.13
N VAL A 559 10.40 -18.90 34.15
CA VAL A 559 9.74 -17.62 34.47
C VAL A 559 10.58 -16.87 35.49
N SER A 560 10.90 -15.61 35.23
CA SER A 560 11.54 -14.71 36.18
C SER A 560 10.75 -13.41 36.30
N THR A 561 10.40 -13.03 37.52
CA THR A 561 9.72 -11.77 37.81
C THR A 561 10.77 -10.73 38.21
N SER A 562 10.77 -9.58 37.54
CA SER A 562 11.61 -8.42 37.88
C SER A 562 10.72 -7.21 38.14
N GLU A 563 10.92 -6.54 39.27
CA GLU A 563 10.24 -5.30 39.62
C GLU A 563 11.02 -4.12 39.04
N ASP A 564 10.34 -3.24 38.30
CA ASP A 564 10.93 -2.01 37.78
C ASP A 564 11.07 -1.00 38.95
N PRO A 565 12.31 -0.61 39.31
CA PRO A 565 12.57 0.22 40.49
C PRO A 565 12.04 1.66 40.38
N GLU A 566 11.69 2.14 39.18
CA GLU A 566 11.14 3.51 38.98
C GLU A 566 9.61 3.54 38.97
N THR A 567 8.96 2.46 38.51
CA THR A 567 7.51 2.42 38.26
C THR A 567 6.74 1.48 39.20
N GLY A 568 7.44 0.57 39.89
CA GLY A 568 6.83 -0.47 40.72
C GLY A 568 6.08 -1.55 39.91
N GLU A 569 6.21 -1.55 38.58
CA GLU A 569 5.60 -2.57 37.73
C GLU A 569 6.34 -3.90 37.85
N MET A 570 5.61 -4.97 38.16
CA MET A 570 6.14 -6.33 38.08
C MET A 570 6.14 -6.81 36.62
N ARG A 571 7.33 -7.04 36.06
CA ARG A 571 7.51 -7.64 34.72
C ARG A 571 7.88 -9.11 34.84
N GLU A 572 7.01 -9.99 34.31
CA GLU A 572 7.29 -11.41 34.16
C GLU A 572 7.98 -11.68 32.82
N THR A 573 9.16 -12.28 32.87
CA THR A 573 9.94 -12.65 31.67
C THR A 573 9.98 -14.17 31.53
N HIS A 574 9.51 -14.69 30.39
CA HIS A 574 9.49 -16.13 30.08
C HIS A 574 10.65 -16.50 29.16
N ARG A 575 11.61 -17.30 29.64
CA ARG A 575 12.79 -17.73 28.88
C ARG A 575 12.73 -19.21 28.51
N ARG A 576 12.93 -19.54 27.22
CA ARG A 576 12.88 -20.93 26.70
C ARG A 576 14.25 -21.47 26.29
N PRO A 577 15.06 -22.03 27.21
CA PRO A 577 16.46 -22.38 26.94
C PRO A 577 16.68 -23.39 25.81
N ASN A 578 15.73 -24.30 25.56
CA ASN A 578 15.87 -25.36 24.54
C ASN A 578 15.38 -24.93 23.14
N LEU A 579 14.45 -23.97 23.07
CA LEU A 579 13.98 -23.40 21.80
C LEU A 579 14.77 -22.17 21.36
N GLN A 580 15.29 -21.37 22.30
CA GLN A 580 16.04 -20.13 22.02
C GLN A 580 17.13 -20.31 20.94
N PRO A 581 17.94 -21.39 20.94
CA PRO A 581 18.99 -21.58 19.94
C PRO A 581 18.48 -21.88 18.53
N PHE A 582 17.21 -22.23 18.37
CA PHE A 582 16.61 -22.71 17.13
C PHE A 582 15.56 -21.75 16.56
N LEU A 583 15.38 -20.57 17.16
CA LEU A 583 14.33 -19.60 16.79
C LEU A 583 14.42 -19.07 15.36
N ASP A 584 15.63 -19.04 14.77
CA ASP A 584 15.77 -18.58 13.38
C ASP A 584 15.26 -19.62 12.37
N ASP A 585 15.07 -20.88 12.79
CA ASP A 585 14.51 -21.92 11.94
C ASP A 585 13.02 -21.65 11.69
N PRO A 586 12.55 -21.68 10.43
CA PRO A 586 11.14 -21.48 10.12
C PRO A 586 10.22 -22.52 10.76
N ASP A 587 10.72 -23.72 11.08
CA ASP A 587 9.93 -24.79 11.69
C ASP A 587 10.12 -24.91 13.21
N CYS A 588 10.74 -23.91 13.85
CA CYS A 588 10.96 -23.92 15.30
C CYS A 588 9.68 -24.19 16.08
N TRP A 589 8.59 -23.50 15.73
CA TRP A 589 7.30 -23.65 16.40
C TRP A 589 6.57 -24.93 16.03
N LEU A 590 6.79 -25.46 14.81
CA LEU A 590 6.31 -26.77 14.42
C LEU A 590 6.95 -27.85 15.30
N VAL A 591 8.26 -27.76 15.54
CA VAL A 591 8.98 -28.65 16.48
C VAL A 591 8.50 -28.46 17.92
N ALA A 592 8.19 -27.23 18.35
CA ALA A 592 7.62 -26.96 19.66
C ALA A 592 6.22 -27.59 19.84
N SER A 593 5.42 -27.67 18.77
CA SER A 593 4.02 -28.16 18.84
C SER A 593 3.86 -29.66 19.13
N ILE A 594 4.94 -30.45 19.00
CA ILE A 594 4.85 -31.91 19.12
C ILE A 594 4.72 -32.40 20.56
N GLU A 595 4.93 -31.54 21.56
CA GLU A 595 4.80 -31.91 22.97
C GLU A 595 3.91 -30.92 23.71
N ASP A 596 3.10 -31.47 24.62
CA ASP A 596 2.30 -30.68 25.55
C ASP A 596 3.09 -30.51 26.86
N TYR A 597 3.42 -29.26 27.20
CA TYR A 597 4.28 -28.93 28.32
C TYR A 597 3.50 -28.21 29.41
N ASP A 598 3.61 -28.74 30.62
CA ASP A 598 3.00 -28.23 31.83
C ASP A 598 4.02 -27.39 32.60
N LEU A 599 3.71 -26.09 32.78
CA LEU A 599 4.54 -25.11 33.46
C LEU A 599 4.64 -25.35 34.97
N GLU A 600 3.61 -25.94 35.60
CA GLU A 600 3.58 -26.17 37.05
C GLU A 600 4.38 -27.41 37.42
N THR A 601 4.26 -28.49 36.64
CA THR A 601 4.96 -29.74 36.91
C THR A 601 6.32 -29.84 36.21
N ASN A 602 6.62 -28.91 35.30
CA ASN A 602 7.83 -28.91 34.45
C ASN A 602 8.01 -30.24 33.69
N THR A 603 6.89 -30.87 33.29
CA THR A 603 6.87 -32.12 32.52
C THR A 603 6.27 -31.91 31.13
N ALA A 604 6.73 -32.70 30.15
CA ALA A 604 6.15 -32.72 28.82
C ALA A 604 5.60 -34.10 28.47
N ARG A 605 4.43 -34.11 27.81
CA ARG A 605 3.79 -35.30 27.26
C ARG A 605 3.88 -35.28 25.74
N PRO A 606 4.09 -36.43 25.08
CA PRO A 606 4.09 -36.50 23.62
C PRO A 606 2.71 -36.10 23.08
N GLY A 607 2.68 -35.24 22.08
CA GLY A 607 1.46 -34.80 21.41
C GLY A 607 0.87 -35.84 20.45
N PRO A 608 -0.33 -35.59 19.90
CA PRO A 608 -1.07 -36.55 19.08
C PRO A 608 -0.31 -37.06 17.83
N ILE A 609 0.61 -36.26 17.29
CA ILE A 609 1.45 -36.63 16.14
C ILE A 609 2.25 -37.93 16.35
N PHE A 610 2.49 -38.34 17.60
CA PHE A 610 3.23 -39.57 17.91
C PHE A 610 2.38 -40.83 17.87
N THR A 611 1.06 -40.73 17.98
CA THR A 611 0.12 -41.86 18.14
C THR A 611 -0.95 -41.90 17.06
N GLU A 612 -1.38 -40.74 16.57
CA GLU A 612 -2.57 -40.58 15.73
C GLU A 612 -2.23 -40.00 14.35
N ARG A 613 -3.20 -40.09 13.43
CA ARG A 613 -3.17 -39.37 12.16
C ARG A 613 -3.67 -37.95 12.45
N VAL A 614 -2.85 -36.93 12.19
CA VAL A 614 -3.20 -35.53 12.46
C VAL A 614 -3.60 -34.74 11.22
N ILE A 615 -3.37 -35.28 10.02
CA ILE A 615 -3.90 -34.75 8.75
C ILE A 615 -4.85 -35.80 8.16
N ALA A 616 -6.14 -35.48 8.10
CA ALA A 616 -7.15 -36.31 7.45
C ALA A 616 -7.31 -35.91 5.97
N PRO A 617 -7.53 -36.86 5.04
CA PRO A 617 -7.91 -36.52 3.68
C PRO A 617 -9.34 -35.95 3.67
N PRO A 618 -9.66 -34.96 2.83
CA PRO A 618 -11.02 -34.44 2.73
C PRO A 618 -11.97 -35.57 2.28
N SER A 619 -12.97 -35.87 3.10
CA SER A 619 -14.07 -36.77 2.74
C SER A 619 -15.00 -36.05 1.78
N ALA A 620 -15.37 -36.68 0.66
CA ALA A 620 -16.38 -36.12 -0.24
C ALA A 620 -17.71 -35.92 0.52
N PRO A 621 -18.39 -34.77 0.37
CA PRO A 621 -19.67 -34.53 1.02
C PRO A 621 -20.71 -35.52 0.47
N ILE A 622 -21.50 -36.11 1.36
CA ILE A 622 -22.66 -36.92 0.98
C ILE A 622 -23.83 -35.95 0.86
N ILE A 623 -24.34 -35.76 -0.35
CA ILE A 623 -25.45 -34.86 -0.64
C ILE A 623 -26.71 -35.72 -0.81
N THR A 624 -27.69 -35.55 0.08
CA THR A 624 -28.96 -36.31 0.04
C THR A 624 -30.21 -35.47 -0.11
N CYS A 625 -30.13 -34.15 0.15
CA CYS A 625 -31.24 -33.21 0.05
C CYS A 625 -30.74 -31.79 -0.29
N ALA A 626 -31.66 -30.88 -0.60
CA ALA A 626 -31.30 -29.49 -0.91
C ALA A 626 -30.65 -28.76 0.25
N ALA A 627 -30.96 -29.12 1.49
CA ALA A 627 -30.27 -28.56 2.66
C ALA A 627 -28.79 -28.99 2.73
N ASP A 628 -28.48 -30.23 2.36
CA ASP A 628 -27.09 -30.73 2.27
C ASP A 628 -26.34 -30.02 1.14
N ALA A 629 -26.98 -29.89 -0.02
CA ALA A 629 -26.41 -29.18 -1.16
C ALA A 629 -26.18 -27.70 -0.84
N LEU A 630 -27.13 -27.02 -0.18
CA LEU A 630 -26.95 -25.65 0.31
C LEU A 630 -25.76 -25.54 1.28
N ALA A 631 -25.61 -26.49 2.20
CA ALA A 631 -24.46 -26.56 3.09
C ALA A 631 -23.13 -26.71 2.33
N VAL A 632 -23.08 -27.51 1.28
CA VAL A 632 -21.91 -27.67 0.40
C VAL A 632 -21.63 -26.37 -0.37
N VAL A 633 -22.65 -25.76 -0.98
CA VAL A 633 -22.50 -24.51 -1.73
C VAL A 633 -22.07 -23.35 -0.84
N LEU A 634 -22.64 -23.23 0.37
CA LEU A 634 -22.19 -22.24 1.36
C LEU A 634 -20.73 -22.47 1.77
N ASN A 635 -20.33 -23.74 1.91
CA ASN A 635 -18.95 -24.13 2.19
C ASN A 635 -18.02 -23.97 0.97
N GLU A 636 -18.49 -23.93 -0.26
CA GLU A 636 -17.64 -23.79 -1.46
C GLU A 636 -17.55 -22.35 -1.98
N ARG A 637 -18.68 -21.63 -1.97
CA ARG A 637 -18.83 -20.31 -2.59
C ARG A 637 -19.07 -19.19 -1.57
N GLY A 638 -19.43 -19.49 -0.33
CA GLY A 638 -19.67 -18.50 0.73
C GLY A 638 -20.98 -17.70 0.60
N HIS A 639 -21.76 -17.90 -0.46
CA HIS A 639 -23.09 -17.32 -0.67
C HIS A 639 -24.08 -18.38 -1.18
N VAL A 640 -25.38 -18.06 -1.19
CA VAL A 640 -26.39 -18.93 -1.79
C VAL A 640 -26.25 -18.86 -3.30
N ASP A 641 -26.06 -20.00 -3.95
CA ASP A 641 -26.01 -20.13 -5.40
C ASP A 641 -26.96 -21.25 -5.83
N ILE A 642 -28.13 -20.88 -6.33
CA ILE A 642 -29.19 -21.85 -6.59
C ILE A 642 -28.88 -22.72 -7.80
N GLU A 643 -28.17 -22.17 -8.79
CA GLU A 643 -27.76 -22.92 -9.98
C GLU A 643 -26.79 -24.04 -9.61
N HIS A 644 -25.83 -23.75 -8.72
CA HIS A 644 -24.89 -24.77 -8.22
C HIS A 644 -25.58 -25.81 -7.31
N ILE A 645 -26.55 -25.40 -6.49
CA ILE A 645 -27.34 -26.34 -5.67
C ILE A 645 -28.12 -27.31 -6.59
N ALA A 646 -28.73 -26.78 -7.65
CA ALA A 646 -29.46 -27.57 -8.65
C ALA A 646 -28.54 -28.53 -9.40
N GLU A 647 -27.32 -28.09 -9.77
CA GLU A 647 -26.30 -28.93 -10.38
C GLU A 647 -25.90 -30.11 -9.48
N LEU A 648 -25.66 -29.85 -8.18
CA LEU A 648 -25.27 -30.86 -7.18
C LEU A 648 -26.36 -31.91 -6.91
N LEU A 649 -27.63 -31.53 -7.07
CA LEU A 649 -28.78 -32.43 -6.91
C LEU A 649 -29.20 -33.10 -8.21
N HIS A 650 -28.66 -32.65 -9.34
CA HIS A 650 -29.11 -33.03 -10.69
C HIS A 650 -30.61 -32.76 -10.92
N ASP A 651 -31.09 -31.61 -10.43
CA ASP A 651 -32.50 -31.17 -10.52
C ASP A 651 -32.62 -29.77 -11.15
N ASP A 652 -33.86 -29.35 -11.45
CA ASP A 652 -34.15 -27.99 -11.92
C ASP A 652 -34.20 -26.98 -10.76
N VAL A 653 -34.03 -25.69 -11.07
CA VAL A 653 -33.96 -24.59 -10.08
C VAL A 653 -35.25 -24.40 -9.28
N ASP A 654 -36.42 -24.50 -9.91
CA ASP A 654 -37.71 -24.26 -9.26
C ASP A 654 -38.06 -25.29 -8.15
N PRO A 655 -37.86 -26.62 -8.36
CA PRO A 655 -37.95 -27.62 -7.30
C PRO A 655 -37.01 -27.33 -6.12
N VAL A 656 -35.78 -26.91 -6.39
CA VAL A 656 -34.78 -26.61 -5.36
C VAL A 656 -35.20 -25.41 -4.50
N ILE A 657 -35.70 -24.34 -5.12
CA ILE A 657 -36.25 -23.18 -4.39
C ILE A 657 -37.41 -23.59 -3.50
N THR A 658 -38.27 -24.48 -4.01
CA THR A 658 -39.45 -24.98 -3.28
C THR A 658 -39.03 -25.84 -2.08
N GLU A 659 -38.05 -26.73 -2.25
CA GLU A 659 -37.51 -27.58 -1.17
C GLU A 659 -36.79 -26.76 -0.10
N LEU A 660 -35.98 -25.78 -0.50
CA LEU A 660 -35.27 -24.89 0.43
C LEU A 660 -36.22 -24.00 1.22
N GLY A 661 -37.35 -23.60 0.63
CA GLY A 661 -38.42 -22.88 1.32
C GLY A 661 -37.89 -21.73 2.17
N ASP A 662 -38.30 -21.68 3.45
CA ASP A 662 -37.94 -20.67 4.46
C ASP A 662 -36.46 -20.61 4.87
N ALA A 663 -35.60 -21.46 4.30
CA ALA A 663 -34.15 -21.37 4.49
C ALA A 663 -33.52 -20.23 3.67
N ILE A 664 -34.15 -19.78 2.59
CA ILE A 664 -33.65 -18.74 1.68
C ILE A 664 -34.73 -17.71 1.33
N PHE A 665 -34.32 -16.48 1.08
CA PHE A 665 -35.19 -15.39 0.63
C PHE A 665 -34.51 -14.62 -0.51
N ARG A 666 -35.33 -14.15 -1.46
CA ARG A 666 -34.86 -13.30 -2.56
C ARG A 666 -34.91 -11.84 -2.11
N ASP A 667 -33.82 -11.13 -2.24
CA ASP A 667 -33.75 -9.71 -1.89
C ASP A 667 -34.45 -8.84 -2.96
N PRO A 668 -35.47 -8.03 -2.62
CA PRO A 668 -36.16 -7.18 -3.58
C PRO A 668 -35.28 -6.07 -4.18
N GLU A 669 -34.19 -5.67 -3.52
CA GLU A 669 -33.30 -4.62 -4.01
C GLU A 669 -32.26 -5.17 -5.00
N SER A 670 -31.49 -6.18 -4.59
CA SER A 670 -30.42 -6.76 -5.42
C SER A 670 -30.88 -7.88 -6.35
N GLY A 671 -32.05 -8.48 -6.11
CA GLY A 671 -32.56 -9.65 -6.84
C GLY A 671 -31.87 -10.97 -6.48
N GLY A 672 -30.81 -10.95 -5.67
CA GLY A 672 -30.01 -12.11 -5.25
C GLY A 672 -30.65 -12.91 -4.12
N TRP A 673 -30.24 -14.17 -3.99
CA TRP A 673 -30.70 -15.07 -2.94
C TRP A 673 -29.83 -14.98 -1.69
N GLN A 674 -30.47 -14.88 -0.53
CA GLN A 674 -29.82 -14.80 0.76
C GLN A 674 -30.37 -15.90 1.69
N THR A 675 -29.55 -16.36 2.64
CA THR A 675 -30.04 -17.24 3.71
C THR A 675 -31.01 -16.47 4.62
N ALA A 676 -31.93 -17.19 5.27
CA ALA A 676 -32.93 -16.61 6.15
C ALA A 676 -32.33 -15.75 7.27
N ASP A 677 -31.22 -16.18 7.87
CA ASP A 677 -30.53 -15.41 8.90
C ASP A 677 -29.94 -14.10 8.37
N ALA A 678 -29.47 -14.07 7.12
CA ALA A 678 -28.95 -12.87 6.48
C ALA A 678 -30.09 -11.88 6.13
N TYR A 679 -31.15 -12.38 5.49
CA TYR A 679 -32.23 -11.52 5.02
C TYR A 679 -33.04 -10.92 6.19
N LEU A 680 -33.37 -11.72 7.20
CA LEU A 680 -34.19 -11.34 8.35
C LEU A 680 -33.43 -10.64 9.48
N SER A 681 -32.24 -10.11 9.20
CA SER A 681 -31.42 -9.35 10.15
C SER A 681 -31.03 -7.97 9.61
N GLY A 682 -30.46 -7.11 10.44
CA GLY A 682 -30.14 -5.73 10.08
C GLY A 682 -31.37 -4.81 10.17
N GLN A 683 -31.46 -3.81 9.29
CA GLN A 683 -32.53 -2.79 9.29
C GLN A 683 -33.88 -3.36 8.83
N VAL A 684 -34.53 -4.16 9.67
CA VAL A 684 -35.71 -4.94 9.31
C VAL A 684 -36.97 -4.10 9.11
N ARG A 685 -37.07 -2.90 9.67
CA ARG A 685 -38.20 -1.98 9.41
C ARG A 685 -38.13 -1.42 7.99
N ASP A 686 -36.95 -1.05 7.53
CA ASP A 686 -36.78 -0.50 6.18
C ASP A 686 -36.89 -1.61 5.12
N LYS A 687 -36.31 -2.78 5.39
CA LYS A 687 -36.55 -3.98 4.58
C LYS A 687 -38.04 -4.33 4.49
N LEU A 688 -38.80 -4.21 5.58
CA LEU A 688 -40.24 -4.48 5.58
C LEU A 688 -40.99 -3.48 4.70
N LYS A 689 -40.70 -2.19 4.80
CA LYS A 689 -41.31 -1.16 3.93
C LYS A 689 -41.05 -1.44 2.46
N MET A 690 -39.81 -1.79 2.12
CA MET A 690 -39.41 -2.12 0.74
C MET A 690 -40.08 -3.40 0.24
N ALA A 691 -40.07 -4.47 1.06
CA ALA A 691 -40.73 -5.72 0.74
C ALA A 691 -42.25 -5.52 0.53
N GLN A 692 -42.90 -4.67 1.32
CA GLN A 692 -44.31 -4.31 1.14
C GLN A 692 -44.56 -3.55 -0.17
N ALA A 693 -43.69 -2.61 -0.52
CA ALA A 693 -43.79 -1.85 -1.76
C ALA A 693 -43.64 -2.76 -3.00
N VAL A 694 -42.69 -3.70 -2.97
CA VAL A 694 -42.48 -4.66 -4.07
C VAL A 694 -43.56 -5.75 -4.09
N ALA A 695 -44.02 -6.23 -2.93
CA ALA A 695 -45.10 -7.22 -2.85
C ALA A 695 -46.43 -6.70 -3.42
N ALA A 696 -46.65 -5.39 -3.45
CA ALA A 696 -47.80 -4.78 -4.12
C ALA A 696 -47.77 -4.96 -5.65
N LEU A 697 -46.59 -5.20 -6.23
CA LEU A 697 -46.36 -5.40 -7.67
C LEU A 697 -46.13 -6.87 -8.03
N ASP A 698 -45.39 -7.61 -7.18
CA ASP A 698 -45.07 -9.03 -7.36
C ASP A 698 -45.44 -9.84 -6.10
N PRO A 699 -46.51 -10.67 -6.16
CA PRO A 699 -46.96 -11.48 -5.03
C PRO A 699 -45.92 -12.46 -4.48
N LEU A 700 -44.86 -12.79 -5.22
CA LEU A 700 -43.79 -13.68 -4.72
C LEU A 700 -43.10 -13.13 -3.46
N PHE A 701 -43.07 -11.80 -3.29
CA PHE A 701 -42.47 -11.14 -2.13
C PHE A 701 -43.38 -11.08 -0.90
N GLU A 702 -44.63 -11.56 -0.96
CA GLU A 702 -45.49 -11.67 0.24
C GLU A 702 -44.88 -12.58 1.31
N ARG A 703 -44.10 -13.57 0.87
CA ARG A 703 -43.32 -14.44 1.77
C ARG A 703 -42.30 -13.65 2.58
N ASN A 704 -41.61 -12.69 1.95
CA ASN A 704 -40.65 -11.81 2.63
C ASN A 704 -41.35 -10.91 3.66
N VAL A 705 -42.50 -10.33 3.30
CA VAL A 705 -43.29 -9.49 4.21
C VAL A 705 -43.71 -10.26 5.46
N ARG A 706 -44.27 -11.47 5.31
CA ARG A 706 -44.68 -12.32 6.43
C ARG A 706 -43.52 -12.61 7.39
N ALA A 707 -42.35 -12.95 6.85
CA ALA A 707 -41.18 -13.24 7.66
C ALA A 707 -40.62 -11.99 8.37
N LEU A 708 -40.54 -10.84 7.68
CA LEU A 708 -40.04 -9.59 8.25
C LEU A 708 -40.95 -9.01 9.34
N VAL A 709 -42.28 -9.23 9.27
CA VAL A 709 -43.21 -8.82 10.33
C VAL A 709 -42.93 -9.53 11.66
N VAL A 710 -42.55 -10.80 11.61
CA VAL A 710 -42.29 -11.62 12.81
C VAL A 710 -41.01 -11.17 13.54
N VAL A 711 -40.02 -10.65 12.81
CA VAL A 711 -38.69 -10.33 13.33
C VAL A 711 -38.57 -8.85 13.75
N GLN A 712 -39.66 -8.08 13.72
CA GLN A 712 -39.64 -6.67 14.11
C GLN A 712 -39.28 -6.51 15.61
N PRO A 713 -38.33 -5.64 15.95
CA PRO A 713 -38.07 -5.26 17.34
C PRO A 713 -39.31 -4.60 17.96
N ALA A 714 -39.62 -4.95 19.21
CA ALA A 714 -40.70 -4.31 19.96
C ALA A 714 -40.39 -2.83 20.20
N ASP A 715 -41.37 -1.95 19.98
CA ASP A 715 -41.20 -0.50 20.20
C ASP A 715 -40.81 -0.20 21.66
N LEU A 716 -39.76 0.60 21.84
CA LEU A 716 -39.35 1.13 23.14
C LEU A 716 -40.31 2.25 23.56
N GLY A 717 -40.75 2.21 24.82
CA GLY A 717 -41.59 3.25 25.39
C GLY A 717 -40.78 4.49 25.79
N PRO A 718 -41.43 5.64 26.04
CA PRO A 718 -40.74 6.87 26.45
C PRO A 718 -39.86 6.70 27.71
N SER A 719 -40.26 5.82 28.64
CA SER A 719 -39.50 5.50 29.85
C SER A 719 -38.17 4.79 29.58
N ASP A 720 -38.08 4.08 28.46
CA ASP A 720 -36.89 3.32 28.06
C ASP A 720 -35.95 4.16 27.18
N ILE A 721 -36.37 5.38 26.80
CA ILE A 721 -35.62 6.28 25.92
C ILE A 721 -34.97 7.39 26.76
N THR A 722 -33.64 7.39 26.80
CA THR A 722 -32.89 8.47 27.46
C THR A 722 -32.69 9.66 26.50
N ALA A 723 -33.53 10.69 26.62
CA ALA A 723 -33.39 11.95 25.88
C ALA A 723 -32.40 12.90 26.56
N ARG A 724 -31.21 13.07 25.99
CA ARG A 724 -30.18 14.00 26.49
C ARG A 724 -30.12 15.25 25.62
N LEU A 725 -29.88 16.40 26.26
CA LEU A 725 -29.61 17.65 25.55
C LEU A 725 -28.35 17.46 24.67
N GLY A 726 -28.48 17.63 23.36
CA GLY A 726 -27.42 17.40 22.37
C GLY A 726 -27.53 16.06 21.63
N ALA A 727 -28.53 15.22 21.94
CA ALA A 727 -28.76 14.00 21.19
C ALA A 727 -29.14 14.32 19.73
N PRO A 728 -28.45 13.75 18.73
CA PRO A 728 -28.56 14.16 17.31
C PRO A 728 -29.92 13.84 16.67
N TRP A 729 -30.74 13.02 17.32
CA TRP A 729 -32.08 12.65 16.86
C TRP A 729 -33.18 13.60 17.34
N ILE A 730 -32.88 14.46 18.32
CA ILE A 730 -33.83 15.47 18.81
C ILE A 730 -33.77 16.68 17.86
N PRO A 731 -34.91 17.12 17.27
CA PRO A 731 -34.93 18.29 16.40
C PRO A 731 -34.52 19.58 17.11
N ALA A 732 -33.81 20.47 16.39
CA ALA A 732 -33.41 21.78 16.94
C ALA A 732 -34.61 22.64 17.35
N ALA A 733 -35.76 22.49 16.67
CA ALA A 733 -37.00 23.18 16.99
C ALA A 733 -37.48 22.87 18.43
N ASP A 734 -37.31 21.63 18.90
CA ASP A 734 -37.69 21.23 20.26
C ASP A 734 -36.78 21.88 21.30
N VAL A 735 -35.48 22.05 20.99
CA VAL A 735 -34.55 22.77 21.88
C VAL A 735 -34.88 24.27 21.92
N VAL A 736 -35.26 24.87 20.79
CA VAL A 736 -35.71 26.28 20.74
C VAL A 736 -36.99 26.46 21.56
N ALA A 737 -37.96 25.55 21.44
CA ALA A 737 -39.19 25.57 22.22
C ALA A 737 -38.91 25.44 23.73
N PHE A 738 -38.01 24.54 24.13
CA PHE A 738 -37.59 24.39 25.53
C PHE A 738 -37.08 25.71 26.12
N VAL A 739 -36.20 26.41 25.39
CA VAL A 739 -35.62 27.67 25.86
C VAL A 739 -36.65 28.79 25.89
N LYS A 740 -37.58 28.83 24.93
CA LYS A 740 -38.68 29.79 24.91
C LYS A 740 -39.64 29.60 26.09
N GLU A 741 -40.05 28.36 26.35
CA GLU A 741 -41.01 28.02 27.42
C GLU A 741 -40.39 28.12 28.82
N THR A 742 -39.14 27.69 28.98
CA THR A 742 -38.49 27.59 30.30
C THR A 742 -37.77 28.86 30.70
N MET A 743 -37.16 29.58 29.74
CA MET A 743 -36.31 30.75 30.01
C MET A 743 -36.87 32.06 29.44
N GLY A 744 -37.98 32.01 28.69
CA GLY A 744 -38.65 33.20 28.14
C GLY A 744 -37.87 33.92 27.04
N ALA A 745 -36.94 33.23 26.36
CA ALA A 745 -36.06 33.83 25.36
C ALA A 745 -36.16 33.14 24.00
N GLU A 746 -36.21 33.91 22.91
CA GLU A 746 -36.24 33.39 21.54
C GLU A 746 -34.83 33.23 20.96
N ILE A 747 -34.29 32.02 21.00
CA ILE A 747 -32.94 31.72 20.49
C ILE A 747 -32.96 31.16 19.08
N ARG A 748 -31.82 31.19 18.39
CA ARG A 748 -31.60 30.42 17.17
C ARG A 748 -30.57 29.33 17.42
N ILE A 749 -30.85 28.14 16.89
CA ILE A 749 -29.95 26.98 16.97
C ILE A 749 -29.75 26.47 15.55
N HIS A 750 -28.49 26.37 15.14
CA HIS A 750 -28.08 25.65 13.94
C HIS A 750 -27.52 24.30 14.38
N HIS A 751 -28.04 23.22 13.79
CA HIS A 751 -27.58 21.85 14.04
C HIS A 751 -27.01 21.29 12.75
N MET A 752 -25.78 20.78 12.81
CA MET A 752 -25.15 20.02 11.74
C MET A 752 -25.04 18.55 12.19
N PRO A 753 -26.01 17.68 11.81
CA PRO A 753 -26.04 16.28 12.21
C PRO A 753 -24.76 15.52 11.85
N GLU A 754 -24.15 15.83 10.72
CA GLU A 754 -22.97 15.15 10.17
C GLU A 754 -21.71 15.33 11.04
N LEU A 755 -21.62 16.44 11.77
CA LEU A 755 -20.51 16.74 12.68
C LEU A 755 -20.90 16.59 14.15
N ALA A 756 -22.14 16.15 14.43
CA ALA A 756 -22.75 16.18 15.75
C ALA A 756 -22.53 17.53 16.48
N SER A 757 -22.59 18.64 15.73
CA SER A 757 -22.21 19.96 16.22
C SER A 757 -23.38 20.92 16.25
N TRP A 758 -23.43 21.71 17.32
CA TRP A 758 -24.52 22.64 17.59
C TRP A 758 -23.98 24.05 17.79
N THR A 759 -24.52 25.00 17.05
CA THR A 759 -24.23 26.43 17.18
C THR A 759 -25.46 27.12 17.77
N VAL A 760 -25.27 27.80 18.91
CA VAL A 760 -26.35 28.45 19.66
C VAL A 760 -26.16 29.96 19.60
N GLU A 761 -27.12 30.67 19.03
CA GLU A 761 -27.21 32.12 19.06
C GLU A 761 -28.21 32.55 20.14
N ALA A 762 -27.69 32.83 21.33
CA ALA A 762 -28.50 33.13 22.51
C ALA A 762 -27.96 34.31 23.33
N ARG A 763 -27.36 35.31 22.65
CA ARG A 763 -26.72 36.47 23.31
C ARG A 763 -27.67 37.23 24.23
N GLN A 764 -28.98 37.25 23.94
CA GLN A 764 -29.96 37.92 24.80
C GLN A 764 -30.02 37.33 26.22
N LEU A 765 -29.71 36.05 26.41
CA LEU A 765 -29.65 35.44 27.74
C LEU A 765 -28.53 36.02 28.61
N GLY A 766 -27.52 36.64 28.01
CA GLY A 766 -26.47 37.38 28.74
C GLY A 766 -26.95 38.71 29.35
N TYR A 767 -28.09 39.24 28.91
CA TYR A 767 -28.66 40.50 29.39
C TYR A 767 -29.93 40.31 30.23
N MET A 768 -30.41 39.08 30.39
CA MET A 768 -31.60 38.74 31.19
C MET A 768 -31.20 38.18 32.55
N ALA A 769 -31.87 38.60 33.62
CA ALA A 769 -31.64 38.07 34.97
C ALA A 769 -31.86 36.54 35.04
N ALA A 770 -32.84 36.02 34.29
CA ALA A 770 -33.06 34.58 34.16
C ALA A 770 -31.83 33.85 33.60
N GLY A 771 -31.12 34.45 32.62
CA GLY A 771 -29.98 33.84 31.97
C GLY A 771 -28.64 34.01 32.72
N THR A 772 -28.50 35.01 33.59
CA THR A 772 -27.24 35.28 34.33
C THR A 772 -27.28 34.89 35.81
N SER A 773 -28.46 34.54 36.35
CA SER A 773 -28.62 34.15 37.76
C SER A 773 -29.39 32.84 37.95
N GLU A 774 -30.56 32.69 37.30
CA GLU A 774 -31.42 31.51 37.52
C GLU A 774 -30.90 30.28 36.79
N TRP A 775 -30.58 30.44 35.51
CA TRP A 775 -30.16 29.39 34.57
C TRP A 775 -28.69 29.50 34.16
N GLY A 776 -27.97 30.53 34.62
CA GLY A 776 -26.54 30.71 34.37
C GLY A 776 -25.85 31.46 35.49
N THR A 777 -24.63 31.91 35.24
CA THR A 777 -23.84 32.74 36.17
C THR A 777 -23.43 34.05 35.49
N GLY A 778 -22.98 35.03 36.28
CA GLY A 778 -22.52 36.32 35.73
C GLY A 778 -21.29 36.20 34.81
N ARG A 779 -20.49 35.13 34.97
CA ARG A 779 -19.30 34.85 34.15
C ARG A 779 -19.53 33.82 33.04
N ARG A 780 -20.67 33.12 33.05
CA ARG A 780 -21.07 32.14 32.03
C ARG A 780 -22.59 32.05 31.96
N HIS A 781 -23.19 32.76 31.02
CA HIS A 781 -24.65 32.89 30.96
C HIS A 781 -25.33 31.62 30.41
N ALA A 782 -26.65 31.49 30.60
CA ALA A 782 -27.42 30.30 30.23
C ALA A 782 -27.25 29.87 28.75
N GLY A 783 -27.17 30.82 27.83
CA GLY A 783 -26.89 30.54 26.40
C GLY A 783 -25.57 29.80 26.16
N GLU A 784 -24.50 30.13 26.89
CA GLU A 784 -23.21 29.43 26.81
C GLU A 784 -23.30 28.03 27.44
N LEU A 785 -24.03 27.89 28.55
CA LEU A 785 -24.27 26.58 29.18
C LEU A 785 -25.12 25.65 28.31
N ILE A 786 -26.09 26.17 27.57
CA ILE A 786 -26.85 25.39 26.58
C ILE A 786 -25.93 24.94 25.44
N ALA A 787 -25.05 25.83 24.95
CA ALA A 787 -24.04 25.45 23.96
C ALA A 787 -23.08 24.38 24.50
N ASP A 788 -22.69 24.46 25.77
CA ASP A 788 -21.88 23.44 26.43
C ASP A 788 -22.63 22.11 26.55
N ALA A 789 -23.90 22.13 26.93
CA ALA A 789 -24.75 20.93 27.00
C ALA A 789 -24.89 20.24 25.65
N LEU A 790 -25.26 20.99 24.61
CA LEU A 790 -25.46 20.47 23.26
C LEU A 790 -24.18 19.87 22.66
N ASN A 791 -23.01 20.42 23.00
CA ASN A 791 -21.71 19.93 22.52
C ASN A 791 -20.98 19.03 23.54
N SER A 792 -21.67 18.53 24.58
CA SER A 792 -21.11 17.67 25.64
C SER A 792 -19.85 18.23 26.32
N ARG A 793 -19.73 19.56 26.44
CA ARG A 793 -18.62 20.25 27.12
C ARG A 793 -18.92 20.48 28.60
N VAL A 794 -17.87 20.43 29.41
CA VAL A 794 -17.92 20.82 30.82
C VAL A 794 -17.45 22.27 30.93
N PRO A 795 -18.21 23.18 31.56
CA PRO A 795 -17.81 24.57 31.69
C PRO A 795 -16.55 24.68 32.56
N GLN A 796 -15.63 25.54 32.15
CA GLN A 796 -14.40 25.88 32.88
C GLN A 796 -14.19 27.39 32.79
N ILE A 797 -13.99 28.04 33.93
CA ILE A 797 -13.80 29.49 34.05
C ILE A 797 -12.40 29.76 34.59
N PHE A 798 -11.65 30.65 33.93
CA PHE A 798 -10.28 30.96 34.28
C PHE A 798 -10.13 32.44 34.65
N ASP A 799 -9.38 32.73 35.70
CA ASP A 799 -8.90 34.08 36.05
C ASP A 799 -7.51 34.31 35.45
N THR A 800 -7.26 35.51 34.92
CA THR A 800 -5.93 35.90 34.42
C THR A 800 -5.20 36.69 35.50
N ILE A 801 -4.06 36.18 35.95
CA ILE A 801 -3.16 36.83 36.90
C ILE A 801 -1.97 37.38 36.12
N LYS A 802 -1.69 38.68 36.25
CA LYS A 802 -0.51 39.33 35.67
C LYS A 802 0.65 39.30 36.66
N GLU A 803 1.73 38.60 36.30
CA GLU A 803 3.01 38.65 37.00
C GLU A 803 4.05 39.31 36.07
N GLY A 804 4.26 40.61 36.23
CA GLY A 804 5.15 41.39 35.35
C GLY A 804 4.61 41.48 33.92
N ASP A 805 5.45 41.14 32.93
CA ASP A 805 5.09 41.07 31.49
C ASP A 805 4.42 39.74 31.09
N ASN A 806 4.28 38.78 32.01
CA ASN A 806 3.66 37.49 31.72
C ASN A 806 2.23 37.38 32.29
N GLU A 807 1.29 36.93 31.46
CA GLU A 807 -0.09 36.60 31.84
C GLU A 807 -0.22 35.08 32.10
N ARG A 808 -0.66 34.70 33.31
CA ARG A 808 -0.94 33.30 33.67
C ARG A 808 -2.44 33.11 33.92
N ARG A 809 -3.04 32.08 33.30
CA ARG A 809 -4.45 31.71 33.50
C ARG A 809 -4.56 30.64 34.58
N VAL A 810 -5.39 30.88 35.60
CA VAL A 810 -5.65 29.96 36.72
C VAL A 810 -7.13 29.60 36.73
N LEU A 811 -7.47 28.32 36.91
CA LEU A 811 -8.86 27.86 36.96
C LEU A 811 -9.55 28.42 38.21
N ASN A 812 -10.66 29.14 38.03
CA ASN A 812 -11.51 29.57 39.11
C ASN A 812 -12.46 28.43 39.49
N VAL A 813 -12.11 27.72 40.55
CA VAL A 813 -12.86 26.53 41.00
C VAL A 813 -14.29 26.90 41.41
N VAL A 814 -14.49 28.03 42.10
CA VAL A 814 -15.79 28.44 42.63
C VAL A 814 -16.79 28.73 41.51
N ASP A 815 -16.41 29.60 40.57
CA ASP A 815 -17.27 29.95 39.44
C ASP A 815 -17.49 28.76 38.50
N THR A 816 -16.48 27.90 38.35
CA THR A 816 -16.56 26.67 37.55
C THR A 816 -17.57 25.69 38.15
N GLU A 817 -17.56 25.45 39.46
CA GLU A 817 -18.54 24.58 40.13
C GLU A 817 -19.95 25.17 40.07
N ALA A 818 -20.11 26.50 40.27
CA ALA A 818 -21.41 27.16 40.11
C ALA A 818 -21.95 27.01 38.68
N ALA A 819 -21.10 27.14 37.65
CA ALA A 819 -21.49 26.92 36.26
C ALA A 819 -21.89 25.45 35.98
N LYS A 820 -21.18 24.47 36.57
CA LYS A 820 -21.52 23.04 36.47
C LYS A 820 -22.88 22.74 37.11
N GLU A 821 -23.17 23.32 38.26
CA GLU A 821 -24.46 23.16 38.94
C GLU A 821 -25.61 23.68 38.08
N LYS A 822 -25.46 24.88 37.49
CA LYS A 822 -26.45 25.44 36.57
C LYS A 822 -26.62 24.60 35.31
N LEU A 823 -25.53 24.06 34.75
CA LEU A 823 -25.59 23.13 33.63
C LEU A 823 -26.36 21.85 33.96
N ALA A 824 -26.13 21.27 35.15
CA ALA A 824 -26.86 20.10 35.62
C ALA A 824 -28.35 20.41 35.76
N LYS A 825 -28.71 21.57 36.35
CA LYS A 825 -30.10 22.04 36.43
C LYS A 825 -30.77 22.14 35.06
N ILE A 826 -30.09 22.70 34.05
CA ILE A 826 -30.61 22.79 32.67
C ILE A 826 -30.86 21.38 32.10
N LYS A 827 -29.91 20.46 32.25
CA LYS A 827 -30.02 19.08 31.73
C LYS A 827 -31.21 18.34 32.34
N THR A 828 -31.38 18.43 33.66
CA THR A 828 -32.51 17.80 34.37
C THR A 828 -33.85 18.41 33.95
N ALA A 829 -33.92 19.74 33.85
CA ALA A 829 -35.14 20.42 33.41
C ALA A 829 -35.58 19.99 32.01
N PHE A 830 -34.63 19.87 31.08
CA PHE A 830 -34.90 19.39 29.73
C PHE A 830 -35.35 17.94 29.68
N GLN A 831 -34.70 17.05 30.45
CA GLN A 831 -35.09 15.63 30.54
C GLN A 831 -36.53 15.45 31.01
N THR A 832 -37.02 16.31 31.90
CA THR A 832 -38.41 16.30 32.32
C THR A 832 -39.33 16.94 31.27
N TRP A 833 -38.94 18.09 30.72
CA TRP A 833 -39.75 18.86 29.77
C TRP A 833 -39.96 18.15 28.43
N ILE A 834 -38.98 17.38 27.96
CA ILE A 834 -39.07 16.72 26.64
C ILE A 834 -40.19 15.66 26.60
N TRP A 835 -40.55 15.11 27.77
CA TRP A 835 -41.58 14.07 27.94
C TRP A 835 -42.86 14.57 28.62
N SER A 836 -42.99 15.88 28.88
CA SER A 836 -44.18 16.42 29.57
C SER A 836 -45.40 16.59 28.67
N ASP A 837 -45.17 16.72 27.35
CA ASP A 837 -46.21 16.91 26.35
C ASP A 837 -46.49 15.59 25.61
N PRO A 838 -47.74 15.08 25.58
CA PRO A 838 -48.08 13.82 24.95
C PRO A 838 -47.75 13.76 23.45
N ASP A 839 -48.11 14.80 22.69
CA ASP A 839 -47.91 14.85 21.24
C ASP A 839 -46.41 14.84 20.88
N ARG A 840 -45.61 15.61 21.63
CA ARG A 840 -44.14 15.61 21.52
C ARG A 840 -43.55 14.26 21.86
N THR A 841 -44.02 13.63 22.94
CA THR A 841 -43.53 12.34 23.43
C THR A 841 -43.72 11.24 22.39
N ASP A 842 -44.94 11.11 21.85
CA ASP A 842 -45.26 10.07 20.87
C ASP A 842 -44.46 10.26 19.57
N ARG A 843 -44.35 11.51 19.09
CA ARG A 843 -43.55 11.84 17.91
C ARG A 843 -42.08 11.48 18.10
N LEU A 844 -41.49 11.86 19.24
CA LEU A 844 -40.07 11.61 19.53
C LEU A 844 -39.78 10.12 19.76
N ALA A 845 -40.68 9.40 20.44
CA ALA A 845 -40.58 7.95 20.60
C ALA A 845 -40.65 7.22 19.24
N ARG A 846 -41.51 7.67 18.33
CA ARG A 846 -41.58 7.11 16.98
C ARG A 846 -40.31 7.36 16.18
N VAL A 847 -39.81 8.60 16.18
CA VAL A 847 -38.54 8.96 15.53
C VAL A 847 -37.38 8.12 16.07
N TYR A 848 -37.33 7.91 17.39
CA TYR A 848 -36.30 7.08 18.02
C TYR A 848 -36.40 5.61 17.58
N ASN A 849 -37.60 5.03 17.61
CA ASN A 849 -37.80 3.63 17.25
C ASN A 849 -37.52 3.36 15.76
N ASP A 850 -37.94 4.25 14.86
CA ASP A 850 -37.68 4.10 13.43
C ASP A 850 -36.19 4.25 13.09
N ARG A 851 -35.46 5.10 13.83
CA ARG A 851 -34.05 5.38 13.54
C ARG A 851 -33.07 4.44 14.25
N PHE A 852 -33.36 4.02 15.49
CA PHE A 852 -32.42 3.24 16.31
C PHE A 852 -32.95 1.85 16.68
N ASN A 853 -34.26 1.67 16.85
CA ASN A 853 -34.86 0.36 17.17
C ASN A 853 -35.27 -0.41 15.89
N ASN A 854 -34.36 -0.46 14.94
CA ASN A 854 -34.59 -1.01 13.61
C ASN A 854 -33.69 -2.24 13.33
N ILE A 855 -32.76 -2.57 14.23
CA ILE A 855 -31.78 -3.63 14.00
C ILE A 855 -32.23 -4.95 14.64
N ALA A 856 -32.50 -5.96 13.81
CA ALA A 856 -32.63 -7.35 14.27
C ALA A 856 -31.27 -8.06 14.24
N PRO A 857 -30.84 -8.74 15.33
CA PRO A 857 -29.56 -9.42 15.38
C PRO A 857 -29.55 -10.67 14.50
N ARG A 858 -28.48 -10.82 13.71
CA ARG A 858 -28.26 -12.00 12.87
C ARG A 858 -27.87 -13.21 13.70
N HIS A 859 -28.46 -14.37 13.38
CA HIS A 859 -28.18 -15.65 14.04
C HIS A 859 -27.39 -16.57 13.11
N PHE A 860 -26.11 -16.75 13.37
CA PHE A 860 -25.23 -17.56 12.52
C PHE A 860 -25.28 -19.06 12.89
N ASN A 861 -25.35 -19.93 11.89
CA ASN A 861 -25.24 -21.39 12.03
C ASN A 861 -24.07 -21.93 11.20
N GLY A 862 -23.09 -22.55 11.86
CA GLY A 862 -21.91 -23.15 11.20
C GLY A 862 -21.86 -24.67 11.23
N ASP A 863 -22.97 -25.35 11.56
CA ASP A 863 -22.98 -26.82 11.72
C ASP A 863 -22.58 -27.57 10.43
N HIS A 864 -22.78 -26.93 9.27
CA HIS A 864 -22.38 -27.43 7.95
C HIS A 864 -20.86 -27.43 7.69
N LEU A 865 -20.07 -26.69 8.47
CA LEU A 865 -18.63 -26.55 8.25
C LEU A 865 -17.87 -27.87 8.48
N GLN A 866 -17.09 -28.26 7.47
CA GLN A 866 -16.27 -29.49 7.45
C GLN A 866 -14.81 -29.25 7.83
N LEU A 867 -14.30 -28.02 7.69
CA LEU A 867 -12.94 -27.58 8.07
C LEU A 867 -11.81 -28.52 7.59
N PRO A 868 -11.59 -28.65 6.26
CA PRO A 868 -10.53 -29.50 5.71
C PRO A 868 -9.14 -29.09 6.20
N GLY A 869 -8.30 -30.08 6.53
CA GLY A 869 -6.94 -29.84 7.04
C GLY A 869 -6.86 -29.58 8.55
N ALA A 870 -8.00 -29.45 9.24
CA ALA A 870 -8.03 -29.47 10.69
C ALA A 870 -7.68 -30.87 11.22
N SER A 871 -6.95 -30.92 12.32
CA SER A 871 -6.57 -32.15 13.00
C SER A 871 -7.80 -32.85 13.58
N GLY A 872 -8.04 -34.09 13.16
CA GLY A 872 -9.14 -34.93 13.66
C GLY A 872 -9.05 -35.26 15.14
N ALA A 873 -7.95 -34.92 15.81
CA ALA A 873 -7.79 -35.03 17.26
C ALA A 873 -8.64 -33.99 18.03
N PHE A 874 -9.10 -32.92 17.36
CA PHE A 874 -9.91 -31.86 17.95
C PHE A 874 -11.30 -31.82 17.33
N SER A 875 -12.33 -31.90 18.16
CA SER A 875 -13.72 -31.65 17.73
C SER A 875 -14.17 -30.29 18.24
N LEU A 876 -14.47 -29.36 17.33
CA LEU A 876 -14.93 -28.02 17.69
C LEU A 876 -16.40 -28.04 18.17
N TYR A 877 -16.69 -27.24 19.19
CA TYR A 877 -18.04 -27.08 19.71
C TYR A 877 -18.93 -26.29 18.75
N ARG A 878 -20.26 -26.47 18.87
CA ARG A 878 -21.25 -25.74 18.06
C ARG A 878 -21.05 -24.22 18.11
N HIS A 879 -20.74 -23.64 19.27
CA HIS A 879 -20.51 -22.19 19.36
C HIS A 879 -19.26 -21.73 18.61
N GLN A 880 -18.21 -22.55 18.54
CA GLN A 880 -17.01 -22.25 17.75
C GLN A 880 -17.33 -22.31 16.25
N LYS A 881 -18.05 -23.34 15.79
CA LYS A 881 -18.52 -23.41 14.40
C LYS A 881 -19.38 -22.20 14.00
N ARG A 882 -20.29 -21.75 14.87
CA ARG A 882 -21.04 -20.50 14.66
C ARG A 882 -20.13 -19.27 14.55
N GLY A 883 -19.12 -19.18 15.41
CA GLY A 883 -18.13 -18.11 15.40
C GLY A 883 -17.32 -18.10 14.10
N ILE A 884 -16.87 -19.26 13.63
CA ILE A 884 -16.17 -19.42 12.35
C ILE A 884 -17.05 -18.96 11.20
N TRP A 885 -18.28 -19.47 11.11
CA TRP A 885 -19.21 -19.09 10.05
C TRP A 885 -19.52 -17.59 10.04
N ARG A 886 -19.66 -16.99 11.23
CA ARG A 886 -19.83 -15.54 11.37
C ARG A 886 -18.65 -14.77 10.76
N ILE A 887 -17.42 -15.18 11.04
CA ILE A 887 -16.22 -14.54 10.48
C ILE A 887 -16.16 -14.70 8.96
N VAL A 888 -16.41 -15.91 8.45
CA VAL A 888 -16.42 -16.20 7.01
C VAL A 888 -17.49 -15.38 6.28
N SER A 889 -18.71 -15.32 6.83
CA SER A 889 -19.88 -14.71 6.18
C SER A 889 -19.93 -13.19 6.29
N ALA A 890 -19.55 -12.64 7.45
CA ALA A 890 -19.68 -11.21 7.74
C ALA A 890 -18.35 -10.45 7.62
N GLY A 891 -17.21 -11.16 7.60
CA GLY A 891 -15.88 -10.57 7.68
C GLY A 891 -15.65 -9.91 9.03
N SER A 892 -15.96 -8.61 9.13
CA SER A 892 -15.79 -7.76 10.31
C SER A 892 -16.63 -8.25 11.50
N THR A 893 -15.97 -8.92 12.45
CA THR A 893 -16.65 -9.62 13.55
C THR A 893 -16.02 -9.31 14.90
N TYR A 894 -16.86 -9.03 15.90
CA TYR A 894 -16.46 -8.98 17.30
C TYR A 894 -16.88 -10.27 18.02
N LEU A 895 -15.89 -11.03 18.52
CA LEU A 895 -16.10 -12.30 19.24
C LEU A 895 -15.98 -12.11 20.76
N ALA A 896 -17.11 -11.89 21.43
CA ALA A 896 -17.19 -11.75 22.89
C ALA A 896 -17.37 -13.11 23.61
N HIS A 897 -16.49 -14.07 23.36
CA HIS A 897 -16.52 -15.36 24.07
C HIS A 897 -15.74 -15.29 25.40
N ALA A 898 -16.21 -16.03 26.42
CA ALA A 898 -15.53 -16.12 27.72
C ALA A 898 -14.12 -16.76 27.59
N VAL A 899 -13.24 -16.46 28.56
CA VAL A 899 -11.90 -17.06 28.65
C VAL A 899 -12.02 -18.59 28.73
N GLY A 900 -11.21 -19.30 27.95
CA GLY A 900 -11.25 -20.77 27.87
C GLY A 900 -12.31 -21.36 26.92
N ALA A 901 -13.21 -20.54 26.32
CA ALA A 901 -14.23 -21.02 25.38
C ALA A 901 -13.67 -21.44 23.99
N GLY A 902 -12.35 -21.45 23.82
CA GLY A 902 -11.66 -21.82 22.58
C GLY A 902 -11.63 -20.72 21.52
N LYS A 903 -11.43 -19.46 21.93
CA LYS A 903 -11.30 -18.28 21.03
C LYS A 903 -10.25 -18.51 19.93
N THR A 904 -9.03 -18.89 20.32
CA THR A 904 -7.90 -19.07 19.39
C THR A 904 -8.18 -20.14 18.33
N MET A 905 -8.72 -21.30 18.72
CA MET A 905 -9.06 -22.36 17.76
C MET A 905 -10.16 -21.91 16.80
N THR A 906 -11.13 -21.13 17.28
CA THR A 906 -12.18 -20.53 16.43
C THR A 906 -11.56 -19.61 15.38
N VAL A 907 -10.61 -18.76 15.80
CA VAL A 907 -9.88 -17.85 14.90
C VAL A 907 -9.01 -18.62 13.90
N ALA A 908 -8.24 -19.62 14.35
CA ALA A 908 -7.39 -20.43 13.48
C ALA A 908 -8.21 -21.16 12.41
N ALA A 909 -9.33 -21.75 12.78
CA ALA A 909 -10.25 -22.38 11.83
C ALA A 909 -10.88 -21.38 10.86
N ALA A 910 -11.25 -20.18 11.31
CA ALA A 910 -11.79 -19.17 10.43
C ALA A 910 -10.77 -18.68 9.40
N VAL A 911 -9.53 -18.41 9.82
CA VAL A 911 -8.45 -17.99 8.91
C VAL A 911 -8.20 -19.05 7.83
N MET A 912 -8.05 -20.31 8.24
CA MET A 912 -7.79 -21.39 7.28
C MET A 912 -8.97 -21.63 6.34
N GLU A 913 -10.19 -21.50 6.83
CA GLU A 913 -11.39 -21.66 6.03
C GLU A 913 -11.59 -20.52 5.03
N GLN A 914 -11.39 -19.26 5.46
CA GLN A 914 -11.41 -18.11 4.56
C GLN A 914 -10.32 -18.22 3.49
N LYS A 915 -9.14 -18.73 3.84
CA LYS A 915 -8.06 -18.97 2.88
C LYS A 915 -8.39 -20.06 1.88
N ARG A 916 -9.00 -21.16 2.34
CA ARG A 916 -9.48 -22.24 1.46
C ARG A 916 -10.54 -21.75 0.48
N LEU A 917 -11.42 -20.85 0.92
CA LEU A 917 -12.45 -20.20 0.12
C LEU A 917 -11.91 -19.08 -0.80
N GLY A 918 -10.62 -18.74 -0.72
CA GLY A 918 -10.01 -17.64 -1.49
C GLY A 918 -10.45 -16.25 -1.05
N LEU A 919 -11.08 -16.11 0.13
CA LEU A 919 -11.54 -14.84 0.69
C LEU A 919 -10.39 -14.01 1.26
N ILE A 920 -9.33 -14.67 1.71
CA ILE A 920 -8.11 -14.04 2.23
C ILE A 920 -6.88 -14.79 1.70
N ALA A 921 -5.78 -14.07 1.52
CA ALA A 921 -4.47 -14.60 1.18
C ALA A 921 -3.61 -14.80 2.43
N LYS A 922 -3.65 -13.86 3.39
CA LYS A 922 -2.76 -13.83 4.56
C LYS A 922 -3.36 -13.06 5.73
N ALA A 923 -3.65 -13.78 6.80
CA ALA A 923 -4.12 -13.16 8.04
C ALA A 923 -2.97 -12.71 8.95
N MET A 924 -3.19 -11.67 9.74
CA MET A 924 -2.35 -11.26 10.86
C MET A 924 -3.14 -11.33 12.17
N LEU A 925 -2.67 -12.15 13.10
CA LEU A 925 -3.22 -12.34 14.43
C LEU A 925 -2.38 -11.57 15.47
N VAL A 926 -2.96 -10.52 16.03
CA VAL A 926 -2.35 -9.61 17.00
C VAL A 926 -2.82 -10.01 18.41
N VAL A 927 -1.88 -10.39 19.28
CA VAL A 927 -2.18 -10.97 20.61
C VAL A 927 -1.36 -10.31 21.73
N PRO A 928 -1.80 -10.40 23.00
CA PRO A 928 -0.98 -10.02 24.13
C PRO A 928 0.34 -10.82 24.19
N GLY A 929 1.41 -10.20 24.69
CA GLY A 929 2.76 -10.80 24.68
C GLY A 929 2.84 -12.18 25.36
N HIS A 930 2.13 -12.36 26.48
CA HIS A 930 2.08 -13.63 27.21
C HIS A 930 1.31 -14.73 26.46
N CYS A 931 0.37 -14.36 25.58
CA CYS A 931 -0.45 -15.28 24.78
C CYS A 931 0.23 -15.74 23.47
N LEU A 932 1.31 -15.08 23.02
CA LEU A 932 1.91 -15.32 21.69
C LEU A 932 2.20 -16.80 21.40
N ALA A 933 2.86 -17.47 22.33
CA ALA A 933 3.26 -18.86 22.14
C ALA A 933 2.10 -19.84 22.30
N GLN A 934 1.14 -19.51 23.18
CA GLN A 934 -0.09 -20.27 23.31
C GLN A 934 -0.88 -20.21 22.00
N ALA A 935 -1.03 -19.01 21.42
CA ALA A 935 -1.72 -18.80 20.16
C ALA A 935 -1.07 -19.57 19.00
N ALA A 936 0.25 -19.49 18.86
CA ALA A 936 0.99 -20.23 17.84
C ALA A 936 0.88 -21.76 17.99
N ARG A 937 0.93 -22.27 19.23
CA ARG A 937 0.79 -23.69 19.52
C ARG A 937 -0.63 -24.18 19.22
N GLU A 938 -1.66 -23.47 19.65
CA GLU A 938 -3.06 -23.83 19.40
C GLU A 938 -3.40 -23.79 17.90
N PHE A 939 -2.85 -22.81 17.16
CA PHE A 939 -3.01 -22.74 15.71
C PHE A 939 -2.42 -23.98 15.02
N LEU A 940 -1.15 -24.33 15.33
CA LEU A 940 -0.48 -25.49 14.73
C LEU A 940 -1.01 -26.84 15.24
N ALA A 941 -1.57 -26.88 16.45
CA ALA A 941 -2.25 -28.08 16.95
C ALA A 941 -3.50 -28.38 16.14
N LEU A 942 -4.26 -27.35 15.78
CA LEU A 942 -5.45 -27.49 14.94
C LEU A 942 -5.09 -27.67 13.46
N TYR A 943 -4.11 -26.93 12.92
CA TYR A 943 -3.66 -27.03 11.53
C TYR A 943 -2.14 -27.27 11.43
N PRO A 944 -1.67 -28.52 11.52
CA PRO A 944 -0.24 -28.85 11.57
C PRO A 944 0.54 -28.51 10.29
N THR A 945 -0.14 -28.42 9.13
CA THR A 945 0.47 -28.07 7.84
C THR A 945 0.52 -26.56 7.59
N ALA A 946 -0.10 -25.76 8.46
CA ALA A 946 -0.18 -24.32 8.28
C ALA A 946 1.21 -23.66 8.37
N ARG A 947 1.47 -22.75 7.44
CA ARG A 947 2.66 -21.91 7.39
C ARG A 947 2.41 -20.66 8.22
N ILE A 948 2.80 -20.69 9.49
CA ILE A 948 2.71 -19.52 10.35
C ILE A 948 4.07 -18.85 10.58
N LEU A 949 4.05 -17.51 10.66
CA LEU A 949 5.21 -16.71 11.06
C LEU A 949 4.91 -16.07 12.42
N VAL A 950 5.80 -16.20 13.40
CA VAL A 950 5.58 -15.71 14.77
C VAL A 950 6.64 -14.67 15.12
N ALA A 951 6.24 -13.54 15.71
CA ALA A 951 7.18 -12.53 16.20
C ALA A 951 6.74 -11.85 17.51
N ASP A 952 7.76 -11.48 18.29
CA ASP A 952 7.65 -10.67 19.51
C ASP A 952 8.46 -9.36 19.38
N GLU A 953 8.50 -8.56 20.44
CA GLU A 953 9.26 -7.31 20.52
C GLU A 953 10.77 -7.46 20.25
N THR A 954 11.35 -8.62 20.58
CA THR A 954 12.78 -8.89 20.40
C THR A 954 13.16 -9.04 18.93
N ASN A 955 12.18 -9.34 18.07
CA ASN A 955 12.32 -9.32 16.62
C ASN A 955 12.30 -7.90 16.03
N PHE A 956 11.94 -6.87 16.80
CA PHE A 956 11.73 -5.49 16.33
C PHE A 956 12.84 -4.49 16.70
N THR A 957 14.08 -4.96 16.96
CA THR A 957 15.26 -4.09 16.90
C THR A 957 15.51 -3.63 15.47
N LYS A 958 16.11 -2.43 15.24
CA LYS A 958 16.24 -1.81 13.89
C LYS A 958 16.67 -2.81 12.79
N ASP A 959 17.71 -3.61 13.01
CA ASP A 959 18.23 -4.55 12.01
C ASP A 959 17.37 -5.81 11.84
N LYS A 960 16.74 -6.30 12.92
CA LYS A 960 15.91 -7.52 12.90
C LYS A 960 14.51 -7.26 12.37
N ARG A 961 13.98 -6.05 12.60
CA ARG A 961 12.67 -5.59 12.11
C ARG A 961 12.61 -5.64 10.60
N HIS A 962 13.62 -5.13 9.90
CA HIS A 962 13.69 -5.20 8.44
C HIS A 962 13.68 -6.65 7.95
N ARG A 963 14.44 -7.53 8.60
CA ARG A 963 14.48 -8.96 8.25
C ARG A 963 13.13 -9.65 8.48
N PHE A 964 12.44 -9.34 9.58
CA PHE A 964 11.10 -9.88 9.84
C PHE A 964 10.09 -9.43 8.79
N LEU A 965 10.03 -8.13 8.51
CA LEU A 965 9.10 -7.57 7.53
C LEU A 965 9.37 -8.09 6.12
N SER A 966 10.64 -8.22 5.71
CA SER A 966 11.02 -8.83 4.44
C SER A 966 10.60 -10.29 4.34
N ARG A 967 10.75 -11.09 5.41
CA ARG A 967 10.28 -12.49 5.46
C ARG A 967 8.76 -12.59 5.39
N ALA A 968 8.06 -11.66 6.03
CA ALA A 968 6.60 -11.60 6.02
C ALA A 968 6.06 -11.28 4.62
N ALA A 969 6.74 -10.43 3.86
CA ALA A 969 6.37 -10.04 2.49
C ALA A 969 6.73 -11.09 1.42
N THR A 970 7.93 -11.68 1.50
CA THR A 970 8.51 -12.51 0.41
C THR A 970 8.01 -13.95 0.35
N ALA A 971 7.42 -14.47 1.43
CA ALA A 971 6.96 -15.87 1.50
C ALA A 971 5.43 -15.98 1.67
N THR A 972 4.88 -17.08 1.17
CA THR A 972 3.46 -17.44 1.31
C THR A 972 3.19 -18.02 2.69
N TRP A 973 2.72 -17.16 3.59
CA TRP A 973 2.27 -17.51 4.94
C TRP A 973 0.75 -17.63 4.99
N ASP A 974 0.24 -18.55 5.80
CA ASP A 974 -1.18 -18.69 6.11
C ASP A 974 -1.62 -17.68 7.17
N ALA A 975 -0.80 -17.50 8.21
CA ALA A 975 -1.01 -16.50 9.24
C ALA A 975 0.31 -15.93 9.79
N ILE A 976 0.30 -14.66 10.18
CA ILE A 976 1.37 -14.02 10.96
C ILE A 976 0.85 -13.77 12.37
N ILE A 977 1.48 -14.29 13.40
CA ILE A 977 1.10 -14.09 14.80
C ILE A 977 2.11 -13.13 15.45
N ILE A 978 1.63 -12.01 15.97
CA ILE A 978 2.47 -10.90 16.47
C ILE A 978 1.93 -10.32 17.78
N THR A 979 2.82 -9.76 18.62
CA THR A 979 2.40 -9.10 19.86
C THR A 979 1.82 -7.70 19.64
N HIS A 980 0.95 -7.22 20.54
CA HIS A 980 0.38 -5.85 20.50
C HIS A 980 1.46 -4.77 20.36
N SER A 981 2.52 -4.91 21.14
CA SER A 981 3.69 -4.04 21.14
C SER A 981 4.47 -4.07 19.82
N ALA A 982 4.67 -5.26 19.25
CA ALA A 982 5.36 -5.43 17.98
C ALA A 982 4.54 -4.87 16.80
N PHE A 983 3.21 -5.00 16.86
CA PHE A 983 2.28 -4.48 15.85
C PHE A 983 2.38 -2.96 15.66
N ARG A 984 2.62 -2.20 16.74
CA ARG A 984 2.79 -0.72 16.69
C ARG A 984 3.96 -0.26 15.81
N PHE A 985 4.90 -1.15 15.50
CA PHE A 985 6.06 -0.83 14.66
C PHE A 985 5.85 -1.14 13.18
N ILE A 986 4.68 -1.64 12.77
CA ILE A 986 4.31 -1.87 11.37
C ILE A 986 3.66 -0.58 10.84
N GLY A 987 4.20 -0.05 9.73
CA GLY A 987 3.68 1.16 9.09
C GLY A 987 2.39 0.91 8.31
N VAL A 988 1.55 1.93 8.18
CA VAL A 988 0.38 1.95 7.30
C VAL A 988 0.81 2.61 5.98
N PRO A 989 0.27 2.21 4.80
CA PRO A 989 0.60 2.87 3.55
C PRO A 989 0.26 4.37 3.61
N SER A 990 1.23 5.22 3.28
CA SER A 990 1.03 6.67 3.23
C SER A 990 -0.08 7.08 2.26
N ALA A 991 -0.26 6.35 1.15
CA ALA A 991 -1.38 6.55 0.24
C ALA A 991 -2.75 6.33 0.90
N PHE A 992 -2.86 5.37 1.81
CA PHE A 992 -4.09 5.10 2.56
C PHE A 992 -4.35 6.21 3.60
N GLU A 993 -3.33 6.64 4.33
CA GLU A 993 -3.46 7.79 5.24
C GLU A 993 -3.81 9.09 4.48
N HIS A 994 -3.23 9.29 3.30
CA HIS A 994 -3.56 10.41 2.41
C HIS A 994 -5.00 10.33 1.92
N GLN A 995 -5.46 9.15 1.48
CA GLN A 995 -6.83 8.96 1.02
C GLN A 995 -7.84 9.23 2.15
N ILE A 996 -7.62 8.70 3.35
CA ILE A 996 -8.48 8.99 4.52
C ILE A 996 -8.59 10.50 4.76
N ILE A 997 -7.46 11.21 4.76
CA ILE A 997 -7.47 12.65 4.98
C ILE A 997 -8.13 13.38 3.81
N HIS A 998 -7.98 12.90 2.58
CA HIS A 998 -8.64 13.47 1.41
C HIS A 998 -10.15 13.27 1.43
N ASP A 999 -10.62 12.06 1.75
CA ASP A 999 -12.04 11.73 1.92
C ASP A 999 -12.67 12.61 3.03
N GLU A 1000 -11.95 12.80 4.15
CA GLU A 1000 -12.37 13.73 5.22
C GLU A 1000 -12.40 15.20 4.74
N LEU A 1001 -11.43 15.62 3.90
CA LEU A 1001 -11.40 16.96 3.32
C LEU A 1001 -12.56 17.18 2.33
N GLU A 1002 -12.84 16.23 1.45
CA GLU A 1002 -13.99 16.26 0.54
C GLU A 1002 -15.31 16.30 1.30
N LEU A 1003 -15.43 15.50 2.37
CA LEU A 1003 -16.59 15.54 3.26
C LEU A 1003 -16.77 16.96 3.82
N TYR A 1004 -15.72 17.59 4.35
CA TYR A 1004 -15.79 18.95 4.88
C TYR A 1004 -16.07 20.02 3.81
N GLU A 1005 -15.55 19.86 2.60
CA GLU A 1005 -15.90 20.73 1.46
C GLU A 1005 -17.36 20.61 1.06
N SER A 1006 -17.90 19.39 1.00
CA SER A 1006 -19.31 19.16 0.74
C SER A 1006 -20.19 19.79 1.84
N LEU A 1007 -19.79 19.68 3.11
CA LEU A 1007 -20.50 20.30 4.23
C LEU A 1007 -20.46 21.83 4.13
N LEU A 1008 -19.33 22.43 3.73
CA LEU A 1008 -19.22 23.88 3.53
C LEU A 1008 -20.18 24.44 2.47
N THR A 1009 -20.58 23.64 1.47
CA THR A 1009 -21.59 24.04 0.48
C THR A 1009 -23.02 23.97 1.00
N LYS A 1010 -23.28 23.08 1.98
CA LYS A 1010 -24.59 22.88 2.61
C LYS A 1010 -24.87 23.85 3.76
N VAL A 1011 -23.85 24.48 4.34
CA VAL A 1011 -23.99 25.48 5.41
C VAL A 1011 -24.58 26.79 4.85
N GLU A 1012 -25.69 27.25 5.44
CA GLU A 1012 -26.30 28.54 5.10
C GLU A 1012 -25.32 29.70 5.29
N SER A 1013 -25.37 30.70 4.42
CA SER A 1013 -24.46 31.87 4.43
C SER A 1013 -24.50 32.70 5.71
N GLY A 1014 -25.55 32.52 6.53
CA GLY A 1014 -25.71 33.15 7.85
C GLY A 1014 -24.91 32.50 8.98
N ASP A 1015 -24.56 31.20 8.90
CA ASP A 1015 -23.89 30.45 9.97
C ASP A 1015 -22.36 30.57 9.88
N ARG A 1016 -21.87 31.78 10.22
CA ARG A 1016 -20.44 32.12 10.19
C ARG A 1016 -19.60 31.29 11.17
N VAL A 1017 -20.18 30.76 12.25
CA VAL A 1017 -19.44 30.06 13.31
C VAL A 1017 -19.14 28.63 12.89
N SER A 1018 -20.12 27.91 12.36
CA SER A 1018 -19.92 26.54 11.85
C SER A 1018 -18.99 26.54 10.65
N ARG A 1019 -19.11 27.53 9.75
CA ARG A 1019 -18.21 27.72 8.60
C ARG A 1019 -16.74 27.92 9.03
N LYS A 1020 -16.48 28.82 9.98
CA LYS A 1020 -15.12 29.07 10.50
C LYS A 1020 -14.53 27.84 11.21
N ARG A 1021 -15.36 27.03 11.86
CA ARG A 1021 -14.92 25.78 12.50
C ARG A 1021 -14.53 24.72 11.47
N LEU A 1022 -15.32 24.57 10.41
CA LEU A 1022 -15.01 23.71 9.26
C LEU A 1022 -13.73 24.13 8.55
N GLU A 1023 -13.56 25.43 8.30
CA GLU A 1023 -12.33 25.99 7.71
C GLU A 1023 -11.09 25.67 8.56
N ARG A 1024 -11.18 25.79 9.90
CA ARG A 1024 -10.08 25.43 10.81
C ARG A 1024 -9.77 23.93 10.84
N LEU A 1025 -10.79 23.07 10.82
CA LEU A 1025 -10.58 21.61 10.76
C LEU A 1025 -9.94 21.21 9.44
N LYS A 1026 -10.38 21.84 8.33
CA LYS A 1026 -9.79 21.69 7.01
C LYS A 1026 -8.32 22.10 7.01
N GLU A 1027 -7.99 23.26 7.58
CA GLU A 1027 -6.61 23.75 7.70
C GLU A 1027 -5.73 22.76 8.50
N GLY A 1028 -6.23 22.24 9.64
CA GLY A 1028 -5.51 21.25 10.43
C GLY A 1028 -5.29 19.90 9.71
N LEU A 1029 -6.27 19.44 8.93
CA LEU A 1029 -6.11 18.26 8.07
C LEU A 1029 -5.14 18.52 6.91
N GLN A 1030 -5.15 19.72 6.32
CA GLN A 1030 -4.19 20.14 5.31
C GLN A 1030 -2.77 20.20 5.86
N GLU A 1031 -2.56 20.75 7.06
CA GLU A 1031 -1.27 20.73 7.77
C GLU A 1031 -0.81 19.29 8.05
N ARG A 1032 -1.73 18.42 8.48
CA ARG A 1032 -1.43 16.99 8.69
C ARG A 1032 -1.04 16.31 7.38
N LEU A 1033 -1.74 16.60 6.27
CA LEU A 1033 -1.44 16.08 4.94
C LEU A 1033 -0.05 16.54 4.45
N VAL A 1034 0.30 17.82 4.66
CA VAL A 1034 1.64 18.34 4.37
C VAL A 1034 2.69 17.66 5.26
N SER A 1035 2.40 17.44 6.54
CA SER A 1035 3.31 16.73 7.46
C SER A 1035 3.50 15.26 7.09
N LEU A 1036 2.46 14.58 6.59
CA LEU A 1036 2.53 13.20 6.10
C LEU A 1036 3.31 13.09 4.79
N ALA A 1037 3.20 14.07 3.90
CA ALA A 1037 4.06 14.17 2.72
C ALA A 1037 5.56 14.30 3.07
N THR A 1038 5.86 14.86 4.25
CA THR A 1038 7.24 14.92 4.78
C THR A 1038 7.68 13.68 5.56
N ARG A 1039 6.74 12.79 5.95
CA ARG A 1039 7.04 11.59 6.75
C ARG A 1039 7.62 10.49 5.85
N LYS A 1040 8.82 10.02 6.20
CA LYS A 1040 9.55 8.95 5.50
C LYS A 1040 9.11 7.59 6.07
N ASP A 1041 8.33 6.81 5.33
CA ASP A 1041 8.10 5.41 5.70
C ASP A 1041 9.24 4.52 5.18
N ASP A 1042 10.30 4.37 5.99
CA ASP A 1042 11.47 3.54 5.66
C ASP A 1042 11.22 2.04 5.87
N LEU A 1043 10.04 1.64 6.34
CA LEU A 1043 9.67 0.24 6.65
C LEU A 1043 8.59 -0.26 5.70
N LEU A 1044 8.61 -1.58 5.42
CA LEU A 1044 7.51 -2.24 4.71
C LEU A 1044 6.21 -2.03 5.49
N THR A 1045 5.21 -1.54 4.79
CA THR A 1045 3.86 -1.26 5.30
C THR A 1045 3.04 -2.54 5.35
N ILE A 1046 1.93 -2.53 6.10
CA ILE A 1046 1.04 -3.69 6.21
C ILE A 1046 0.53 -4.21 4.85
N SER A 1047 0.32 -3.31 3.89
CA SER A 1047 -0.07 -3.65 2.51
C SER A 1047 1.07 -4.32 1.73
N GLU A 1048 2.30 -3.84 1.87
CA GLU A 1048 3.48 -4.45 1.22
C GLU A 1048 3.85 -5.82 1.81
N ILE A 1049 3.45 -6.09 3.06
CA ILE A 1049 3.51 -7.43 3.65
C ILE A 1049 2.47 -8.35 3.00
N GLY A 1050 1.43 -7.80 2.37
CA GLY A 1050 0.33 -8.54 1.76
C GLY A 1050 -0.62 -9.15 2.77
N VAL A 1051 -0.84 -8.48 3.91
CA VAL A 1051 -1.86 -8.85 4.90
C VAL A 1051 -3.18 -8.21 4.49
N ASP A 1052 -4.21 -9.03 4.32
CA ASP A 1052 -5.56 -8.62 3.92
C ASP A 1052 -6.61 -8.84 5.02
N GLN A 1053 -6.25 -9.51 6.11
CA GLN A 1053 -7.09 -9.62 7.30
C GLN A 1053 -6.29 -9.41 8.59
N ILE A 1054 -6.82 -8.57 9.48
CA ILE A 1054 -6.26 -8.33 10.81
C ILE A 1054 -7.24 -8.84 11.86
N ILE A 1055 -6.75 -9.63 12.80
CA ILE A 1055 -7.51 -10.17 13.93
C ILE A 1055 -6.79 -9.74 15.20
N VAL A 1056 -7.50 -9.07 16.11
CA VAL A 1056 -6.94 -8.53 17.35
C VAL A 1056 -7.60 -9.21 18.54
N ASP A 1057 -6.83 -9.92 19.36
CA ASP A 1057 -7.29 -10.40 20.66
C ASP A 1057 -7.19 -9.27 21.69
N GLU A 1058 -8.10 -9.23 22.65
CA GLU A 1058 -8.18 -8.15 23.65
C GLU A 1058 -8.23 -6.72 23.03
N ALA A 1059 -8.99 -6.56 21.94
CA ALA A 1059 -9.09 -5.29 21.18
C ALA A 1059 -9.53 -4.06 22.00
N GLN A 1060 -10.13 -4.24 23.18
CA GLN A 1060 -10.46 -3.15 24.08
C GLN A 1060 -9.24 -2.37 24.59
N GLU A 1061 -8.04 -2.93 24.52
CA GLU A 1061 -6.78 -2.24 24.86
C GLU A 1061 -6.41 -1.12 23.87
N PHE A 1062 -7.10 -1.02 22.72
CA PHE A 1062 -6.88 -0.01 21.68
C PHE A 1062 -7.93 1.11 21.68
N ARG A 1063 -8.81 1.18 22.69
CA ARG A 1063 -9.91 2.16 22.79
C ARG A 1063 -9.51 3.51 23.38
#